data_AF-A0A919LMQ5-F1
#
_entry.id   AF-A0A919LMQ5-F1
#
_cell.length_a   1.000
_cell.length_b   1.000
_cell.length_c   1.000
_cell.angle_alpha   90.00
_cell.angle_beta   90.00
_cell.angle_gamma   90.00
#
_symmetry.space_group_name_H-M   'P 1'
#
loop_
_entity.id
_entity.type
_entity.pdbx_description
1 polymer ?
#
loop_
_entity_poly.entity_id
_entity_poly.type
_entity_poly.pdbx_seq_one_letter_code
_entity_poly.pdbx_strand_id
1 'polypeptide(L)'
;MAAMREMADAAEPPLTEKERAALRAWARGSAERAVRARIVLDADAGLSVTDSARHLGVSRPTVTTWRRRYAAEGIAGLEHRPRSGRPPQVDEADVVAATLAGPPSPAAVWSARALADRLGISHTTLAGVWRRWGAGPGDGRPPTVPAGPPCPTLRSELLGVWAQGDGAALLVVGQVARPAGQPGRAADTEERRAAHAALGAQLDRVRAVLGGADGGAGSAGPSGSGNAGSGEPGNAGPGGLGSAGSGGLGSAGSGDPGSTAPGGPGNGSGGGPAALIAAVAERHPDRILHALVWGDAVREEAGAAGTPAVTWHRADRTMSWPGTVCTLALSELVQVPGRFRPALRTLVDAARAFADAARGGEVFTWRRAETAGSRVPAPRPAPRAFNQLALGSYNEKLVIESIRESGALSRVEIAEQTGLTPQAVSRITRNLLTAGLLAEDARQSSGAGKPRVPLRLRPDAACAVGVHLDPEMISVVTVDLCGDVLDHRRLQLTGRRDPEWCLTQMARLALESAEATRPASENLLGVGVAVPGPLDARAGVVLDPPLFDGWEQVALKTELADRLGAPVIVEKDATAAAIGERWLGAADRASDFVYLYLGAGAGSGAFLNGDVYRGSTGNAGEVGELCAIKAGLLTDEGGPRMVDECAPISAAVQRAAAAGLPVPEGDGAYDWVCAAAAQGDGRAVRVLAEVAQVVALGAVGIIDLFDVELLIVGGPAMLPSVAGIYLREIAAAVNRFPVARRVRDVQVAHSRLNQAAAPVGAASSVFHSAFTPTLGARTRPAHRGTARM
;
A
#
# COMPACT_ATOMS: atom_id res chain seq x y z
N MET A 1 -17.01 -32.06 -20.93
CA MET A 1 -18.33 -31.65 -21.46
C MET A 1 -19.30 -32.84 -21.60
N ALA A 2 -18.88 -33.99 -22.16
CA ALA A 2 -19.74 -35.19 -22.24
C ALA A 2 -20.07 -35.82 -20.87
N ALA A 3 -19.07 -35.99 -19.99
CA ALA A 3 -19.27 -36.48 -18.61
C ALA A 3 -20.12 -35.56 -17.71
N MET A 4 -20.28 -34.28 -18.07
CA MET A 4 -21.14 -33.33 -17.35
C MET A 4 -22.60 -33.38 -17.83
N ARG A 5 -22.87 -33.95 -19.01
CA ARG A 5 -24.23 -34.15 -19.53
C ARG A 5 -24.84 -35.46 -19.03
N GLU A 6 -24.04 -36.52 -18.86
CA GLU A 6 -24.52 -37.81 -18.33
C GLU A 6 -24.98 -37.75 -16.86
N MET A 7 -24.40 -36.88 -16.03
CA MET A 7 -24.84 -36.71 -14.63
C MET A 7 -26.09 -35.82 -14.47
N ALA A 8 -26.56 -35.16 -15.52
CA ALA A 8 -27.70 -34.24 -15.47
C ALA A 8 -29.06 -34.95 -15.51
N ASP A 9 -29.09 -36.24 -15.85
CA ASP A 9 -30.30 -37.08 -15.95
C ASP A 9 -30.43 -38.12 -14.81
N ALA A 10 -29.65 -37.98 -13.73
CA ALA A 10 -29.84 -38.83 -12.55
C ALA A 10 -31.20 -38.52 -11.91
N ALA A 11 -32.19 -39.38 -12.18
CA ALA A 11 -33.50 -39.34 -11.54
C ALA A 11 -33.33 -39.33 -10.02
N GLU A 12 -34.06 -38.43 -9.35
CA GLU A 12 -34.05 -38.37 -7.88
C GLU A 12 -34.51 -39.72 -7.32
N PRO A 13 -33.79 -40.32 -6.36
CA PRO A 13 -34.18 -41.60 -5.80
C PRO A 13 -35.55 -41.49 -5.12
N PRO A 14 -36.44 -42.50 -5.25
CA PRO A 14 -37.75 -42.47 -4.61
C PRO A 14 -37.61 -42.40 -3.09
N LEU A 15 -38.34 -41.49 -2.44
CA LEU A 15 -38.26 -41.30 -0.99
C LEU A 15 -38.74 -42.54 -0.24
N THR A 16 -37.93 -43.04 0.69
CA THR A 16 -38.39 -44.04 1.67
C THR A 16 -39.36 -43.40 2.67
N GLU A 17 -40.23 -44.19 3.30
CA GLU A 17 -41.20 -43.64 4.27
C GLU A 17 -40.52 -43.00 5.48
N LYS A 18 -39.34 -43.51 5.88
CA LYS A 18 -38.50 -42.94 6.93
C LYS A 18 -37.97 -41.55 6.53
N GLU A 19 -37.56 -41.38 5.29
CA GLU A 19 -37.08 -40.09 4.76
C GLU A 19 -38.22 -39.08 4.62
N ARG A 20 -39.39 -39.52 4.14
CA ARG A 20 -40.58 -38.68 4.02
C ARG A 20 -41.02 -38.16 5.40
N ALA A 21 -40.98 -39.00 6.44
CA ALA A 21 -41.26 -38.60 7.81
C ALA A 21 -40.24 -37.57 8.34
N ALA A 22 -38.94 -37.77 8.08
CA ALA A 22 -37.88 -36.86 8.49
C ALA A 22 -37.98 -35.49 7.79
N LEU A 23 -38.21 -35.47 6.48
CA LEU A 23 -38.36 -34.23 5.69
C LEU A 23 -39.62 -33.45 6.11
N ARG A 24 -40.73 -34.13 6.42
CA ARG A 24 -41.93 -33.49 6.99
C ARG A 24 -41.69 -32.90 8.39
N ALA A 25 -40.85 -33.52 9.20
CA ALA A 25 -40.42 -32.95 10.47
C ALA A 25 -39.53 -31.70 10.26
N TRP A 26 -38.58 -31.75 9.33
CA TRP A 26 -37.70 -30.62 9.00
C TRP A 26 -38.45 -29.45 8.37
N ALA A 27 -39.47 -29.72 7.56
CA ALA A 27 -40.39 -28.73 7.02
C ALA A 27 -41.10 -27.92 8.11
N ARG A 28 -41.28 -28.47 9.32
CA ARG A 28 -41.91 -27.79 10.46
C ARG A 28 -40.89 -27.09 11.38
N GLY A 29 -39.60 -27.24 11.11
CA GLY A 29 -38.50 -26.69 11.91
C GLY A 29 -37.99 -25.32 11.41
N SER A 30 -36.68 -25.08 11.57
CA SER A 30 -36.05 -23.78 11.24
C SER A 30 -36.25 -23.37 9.77
N ALA A 31 -36.37 -22.06 9.51
CA ALA A 31 -36.69 -21.51 8.20
C ALA A 31 -35.76 -22.02 7.07
N GLU A 32 -34.46 -22.15 7.33
CA GLU A 32 -33.50 -22.63 6.32
C GLU A 32 -33.60 -24.13 6.02
N ARG A 33 -33.80 -24.99 7.03
CA ARG A 33 -33.98 -26.44 6.84
C ARG A 33 -35.35 -26.74 6.23
N ALA A 34 -36.36 -25.93 6.57
CA ALA A 34 -37.71 -26.10 6.08
C ALA A 34 -37.82 -25.92 4.57
N VAL A 35 -37.14 -24.92 3.99
CA VAL A 35 -37.11 -24.67 2.53
C VAL A 35 -36.47 -25.83 1.79
N ARG A 36 -35.33 -26.33 2.28
CA ARG A 36 -34.60 -27.46 1.67
C ARG A 36 -35.42 -28.74 1.69
N ALA A 37 -36.09 -29.01 2.82
CA ALA A 37 -36.96 -30.16 2.94
C ALA A 37 -38.19 -30.06 2.01
N ARG A 38 -38.78 -28.86 1.86
CA ARG A 38 -39.90 -28.65 0.94
C ARG A 38 -39.50 -28.82 -0.53
N ILE A 39 -38.28 -28.44 -0.91
CA ILE A 39 -37.76 -28.65 -2.27
C ILE A 39 -37.75 -30.12 -2.68
N VAL A 40 -37.38 -31.02 -1.75
CA VAL A 40 -37.34 -32.47 -1.99
C VAL A 40 -38.74 -33.09 -1.92
N LEU A 41 -39.60 -32.61 -1.02
CA LEU A 41 -41.01 -33.05 -0.95
C LEU A 41 -41.82 -32.63 -2.19
N ASP A 42 -41.57 -31.44 -2.74
CA ASP A 42 -42.17 -31.01 -4.01
C ASP A 42 -41.72 -31.90 -5.17
N ALA A 43 -40.48 -32.38 -5.15
CA ALA A 43 -39.97 -33.32 -6.14
C ALA A 43 -40.65 -34.69 -6.04
N ASP A 44 -40.81 -35.23 -4.83
CA ASP A 44 -41.56 -36.47 -4.54
C ASP A 44 -43.03 -36.36 -4.96
N ALA A 45 -43.60 -35.16 -4.89
CA ALA A 45 -44.96 -34.86 -5.36
C ALA A 45 -45.05 -34.60 -6.89
N GLY A 46 -43.94 -34.71 -7.63
CA GLY A 46 -43.90 -34.59 -9.08
C GLY A 46 -43.83 -33.16 -9.63
N LEU A 47 -43.54 -32.15 -8.79
CA LEU A 47 -43.42 -30.77 -9.27
C LEU A 47 -42.11 -30.57 -10.06
N SER A 48 -42.19 -29.74 -11.10
CA SER A 48 -41.00 -29.31 -11.85
C SER A 48 -40.13 -28.35 -11.02
N VAL A 49 -38.84 -28.21 -11.38
CA VAL A 49 -37.93 -27.22 -10.77
C VAL A 49 -38.51 -25.80 -10.83
N THR A 50 -39.22 -25.47 -11.92
CA THR A 50 -39.85 -24.16 -12.10
C THR A 50 -41.04 -23.97 -11.17
N ASP A 51 -41.86 -25.01 -10.97
CA ASP A 51 -43.04 -24.94 -10.12
C ASP A 51 -42.68 -24.96 -8.64
N SER A 52 -41.68 -25.76 -8.23
CA SER A 52 -41.11 -25.71 -6.87
C SER A 52 -40.51 -24.33 -6.55
N ALA A 53 -39.80 -23.72 -7.49
CA ALA A 53 -39.23 -22.37 -7.30
C ALA A 53 -40.33 -21.32 -7.07
N ARG A 54 -41.43 -21.41 -7.84
CA ARG A 54 -42.60 -20.53 -7.70
C ARG A 54 -43.35 -20.79 -6.40
N HIS A 55 -43.57 -22.06 -6.04
CA HIS A 55 -44.29 -22.48 -4.85
C HIS A 55 -43.58 -22.04 -3.56
N LEU A 56 -42.24 -22.09 -3.54
CA LEU A 56 -41.44 -21.83 -2.34
C LEU A 56 -40.82 -20.42 -2.29
N GLY A 57 -41.02 -19.60 -3.32
CA GLY A 57 -40.47 -18.23 -3.38
C GLY A 57 -38.94 -18.17 -3.45
N VAL A 58 -38.30 -19.16 -4.09
CA VAL A 58 -36.83 -19.25 -4.22
C VAL A 58 -36.40 -19.31 -5.69
N SER A 59 -35.12 -19.06 -5.98
CA SER A 59 -34.61 -19.09 -7.35
C SER A 59 -34.49 -20.52 -7.92
N ARG A 60 -34.66 -20.70 -9.23
CA ARG A 60 -34.45 -21.99 -9.93
C ARG A 60 -33.07 -22.62 -9.65
N PRO A 61 -31.95 -21.86 -9.61
CA PRO A 61 -30.65 -22.42 -9.22
C PRO A 61 -30.62 -22.99 -7.80
N THR A 62 -31.34 -22.37 -6.85
CA THR A 62 -31.45 -22.89 -5.48
C THR A 62 -32.15 -24.24 -5.44
N VAL A 63 -33.29 -24.36 -6.13
CA VAL A 63 -34.03 -25.64 -6.25
C VAL A 63 -33.17 -26.71 -6.91
N THR A 64 -32.51 -26.38 -8.03
CA THR A 64 -31.60 -27.28 -8.76
C THR A 64 -30.44 -27.76 -7.88
N THR A 65 -29.84 -26.85 -7.12
CA THR A 65 -28.71 -27.16 -6.23
C THR A 65 -29.11 -28.14 -5.13
N TRP A 66 -30.25 -27.92 -4.47
CA TRP A 66 -30.68 -28.77 -3.36
C TRP A 66 -31.20 -30.13 -3.82
N ARG A 67 -31.92 -30.20 -4.94
CA ARG A 67 -32.30 -31.48 -5.56
C ARG A 67 -31.08 -32.30 -5.98
N ARG A 68 -30.09 -31.67 -6.61
CA ARG A 68 -28.83 -32.34 -6.96
C ARG A 68 -28.08 -32.86 -5.74
N ARG A 69 -28.04 -32.07 -4.65
CA ARG A 69 -27.41 -32.50 -3.40
C ARG A 69 -28.15 -33.65 -2.73
N TYR A 70 -29.48 -33.65 -2.78
CA TYR A 70 -30.28 -34.77 -2.31
C TYR A 70 -30.03 -36.03 -3.15
N ALA A 71 -30.04 -35.92 -4.48
CA ALA A 71 -29.76 -37.04 -5.38
C ALA A 71 -28.37 -37.66 -5.15
N ALA A 72 -27.37 -36.84 -4.79
CA ALA A 72 -26.01 -37.30 -4.54
C ALA A 72 -25.77 -37.87 -3.13
N GLU A 73 -26.44 -37.35 -2.10
CA GLU A 73 -26.06 -37.58 -0.69
C GLU A 73 -27.26 -37.89 0.23
N GLY A 74 -28.46 -38.06 -0.33
CA GLY A 74 -29.70 -38.25 0.43
C GLY A 74 -30.01 -37.09 1.39
N ILE A 75 -30.67 -37.39 2.50
CA ILE A 75 -31.03 -36.37 3.51
C ILE A 75 -29.79 -35.65 4.10
N ALA A 76 -28.65 -36.32 4.22
CA ALA A 76 -27.41 -35.71 4.71
C ALA A 76 -26.94 -34.56 3.81
N GLY A 77 -27.22 -34.62 2.51
CA GLY A 77 -26.93 -33.58 1.53
C GLY A 77 -27.66 -32.26 1.76
N LEU A 78 -28.73 -32.26 2.56
CA LEU A 78 -29.55 -31.07 2.87
C LEU A 78 -29.04 -30.29 4.10
N GLU A 79 -28.05 -30.83 4.83
CA GLU A 79 -27.47 -30.18 5.99
C GLU A 79 -26.48 -29.05 5.63
N HIS A 80 -26.28 -28.14 6.59
CA HIS A 80 -25.37 -27.02 6.44
C HIS A 80 -23.92 -27.52 6.53
N ARG A 81 -23.14 -27.38 5.45
CA ARG A 81 -21.68 -27.60 5.49
C ARG A 81 -20.97 -26.32 5.94
N PRO A 82 -19.87 -26.40 6.71
CA PRO A 82 -19.02 -25.24 6.95
C PRO A 82 -18.61 -24.65 5.59
N ARG A 83 -18.74 -23.32 5.44
CA ARG A 83 -18.40 -22.62 4.20
C ARG A 83 -16.96 -22.97 3.83
N SER A 84 -16.73 -23.59 2.67
CA SER A 84 -15.39 -23.74 2.12
C SER A 84 -14.93 -22.39 1.60
N GLY A 85 -14.23 -21.66 2.46
CA GLY A 85 -13.70 -20.34 2.20
C GLY A 85 -13.35 -19.68 3.53
N ARG A 86 -12.10 -19.24 3.67
CA ARG A 86 -11.66 -18.45 4.82
C ARG A 86 -12.57 -17.21 4.90
N PRO A 87 -13.25 -16.94 6.04
CA PRO A 87 -13.98 -15.70 6.21
C PRO A 87 -13.03 -14.54 5.92
N PRO A 88 -13.46 -13.49 5.18
CA PRO A 88 -12.64 -12.30 5.02
C PRO A 88 -12.28 -11.76 6.41
N GLN A 89 -10.99 -11.79 6.76
CA GLN A 89 -10.50 -11.17 7.97
C GLN A 89 -10.45 -9.66 7.73
N VAL A 90 -11.37 -8.94 8.38
CA VAL A 90 -11.37 -7.48 8.36
C VAL A 90 -10.36 -6.98 9.37
N ASP A 91 -9.47 -6.10 8.93
CA ASP A 91 -8.58 -5.37 9.83
C ASP A 91 -9.39 -4.27 10.54
N GLU A 92 -9.72 -4.48 11.83
CA GLU A 92 -10.49 -3.51 12.60
C GLU A 92 -9.75 -2.20 12.83
N ALA A 93 -8.40 -2.22 12.80
CA ALA A 93 -7.62 -1.01 12.95
C ALA A 93 -7.84 -0.07 11.75
N ASP A 94 -7.96 -0.63 10.55
CA ASP A 94 -8.28 0.14 9.34
C ASP A 94 -9.70 0.70 9.37
N VAL A 95 -10.66 -0.04 9.94
CA VAL A 95 -12.04 0.45 10.15
C VAL A 95 -12.06 1.61 11.14
N VAL A 96 -11.42 1.46 12.30
CA VAL A 96 -11.37 2.52 13.32
C VAL A 96 -10.61 3.74 12.78
N ALA A 97 -9.45 3.55 12.14
CA ALA A 97 -8.68 4.64 11.55
C ALA A 97 -9.47 5.40 10.46
N ALA A 98 -10.14 4.70 9.55
CA ALA A 98 -10.92 5.34 8.49
C ALA A 98 -12.20 6.01 9.01
N THR A 99 -12.77 5.49 10.08
CA THR A 99 -13.89 6.14 10.77
C THR A 99 -13.45 7.46 11.40
N LEU A 100 -12.31 7.45 12.09
CA LEU A 100 -11.74 8.58 12.80
C LEU A 100 -11.14 9.65 11.87
N ALA A 101 -10.64 9.26 10.70
CA ALA A 101 -10.13 10.18 9.68
C ALA A 101 -11.24 11.03 9.02
N GLY A 102 -12.50 10.64 9.19
CA GLY A 102 -13.64 11.28 8.55
C GLY A 102 -13.71 11.05 7.03
N PRO A 103 -14.81 11.47 6.38
CA PRO A 103 -14.97 11.35 4.94
C PRO A 103 -14.13 12.40 4.18
N PRO A 104 -13.82 12.14 2.90
CA PRO A 104 -12.92 12.98 2.09
C PRO A 104 -13.44 14.40 1.83
N SER A 105 -14.71 14.68 2.13
CA SER A 105 -15.29 16.01 2.08
C SER A 105 -15.73 16.43 3.49
N PRO A 106 -15.42 17.66 3.94
CA PRO A 106 -15.91 18.23 5.19
C PRO A 106 -17.45 18.26 5.30
N ALA A 107 -18.14 18.14 4.16
CA ALA A 107 -19.59 18.15 4.06
C ALA A 107 -20.26 16.77 4.07
N ALA A 108 -19.46 15.70 4.01
CA ALA A 108 -19.97 14.33 4.03
C ALA A 108 -19.99 13.80 5.47
N VAL A 109 -20.89 12.86 5.75
CA VAL A 109 -20.85 12.04 6.97
C VAL A 109 -20.72 10.59 6.58
N TRP A 110 -19.92 9.85 7.34
CA TRP A 110 -19.88 8.40 7.16
C TRP A 110 -21.23 7.79 7.52
N SER A 111 -21.97 7.31 6.51
CA SER A 111 -22.96 6.27 6.76
C SER A 111 -22.25 4.93 6.93
N ALA A 112 -22.81 4.02 7.73
CA ALA A 112 -22.28 2.66 7.90
C ALA A 112 -22.06 1.96 6.54
N ARG A 113 -22.89 2.28 5.54
CA ARG A 113 -22.77 1.75 4.17
C ARG A 113 -21.65 2.44 3.40
N ALA A 114 -21.56 3.77 3.42
CA ALA A 114 -20.54 4.50 2.68
C ALA A 114 -19.10 4.16 3.13
N LEU A 115 -18.88 4.01 4.45
CA LEU A 115 -17.56 3.60 4.93
C LEU A 115 -17.29 2.11 4.66
N ALA A 116 -18.31 1.26 4.74
CA ALA A 116 -18.17 -0.17 4.46
C ALA A 116 -17.83 -0.43 2.99
N ASP A 117 -18.49 0.30 2.07
CA ASP A 117 -18.22 0.26 0.63
C ASP A 117 -16.79 0.72 0.32
N ARG A 118 -16.33 1.79 0.97
CA ARG A 118 -14.96 2.28 0.83
C ARG A 118 -13.92 1.28 1.33
N LEU A 119 -14.20 0.59 2.42
CA LEU A 119 -13.30 -0.39 3.02
C LEU A 119 -13.42 -1.79 2.40
N GLY A 120 -14.36 -1.99 1.48
CA GLY A 120 -14.60 -3.30 0.85
C GLY A 120 -15.11 -4.36 1.83
N ILE A 121 -15.81 -3.97 2.90
CA ILE A 121 -16.35 -4.87 3.94
C ILE A 121 -17.88 -4.76 4.01
N SER A 122 -18.55 -5.70 4.67
CA SER A 122 -20.00 -5.57 4.87
C SER A 122 -20.33 -4.50 5.91
N HIS A 123 -21.42 -3.75 5.69
CA HIS A 123 -21.94 -2.77 6.66
C HIS A 123 -22.23 -3.39 8.03
N THR A 124 -22.60 -4.68 8.09
CA THR A 124 -22.79 -5.45 9.33
C THR A 124 -21.48 -5.69 10.07
N THR A 125 -20.39 -5.99 9.36
CA THR A 125 -19.06 -6.14 9.96
C THR A 125 -18.60 -4.81 10.52
N LEU A 126 -18.73 -3.72 9.75
CA LEU A 126 -18.41 -2.36 10.18
C LEU A 126 -19.22 -1.91 11.41
N ALA A 127 -20.53 -2.13 11.42
CA ALA A 127 -21.37 -1.83 12.58
C ALA A 127 -21.01 -2.68 13.82
N GLY A 128 -20.50 -3.89 13.60
CA GLY A 128 -19.91 -4.71 14.66
C GLY A 128 -18.65 -4.08 15.26
N VAL A 129 -17.74 -3.57 14.41
CA VAL A 129 -16.54 -2.86 14.85
C VAL A 129 -16.92 -1.58 15.61
N TRP A 130 -17.81 -0.76 15.07
CA TRP A 130 -18.25 0.49 15.71
C TRP A 130 -18.82 0.30 17.10
N ARG A 131 -19.62 -0.76 17.33
CA ARG A 131 -20.15 -1.08 18.66
C ARG A 131 -19.07 -1.54 19.63
N ARG A 132 -18.09 -2.33 19.17
CA ARG A 132 -16.98 -2.79 20.03
C ARG A 132 -16.09 -1.64 20.50
N TRP A 133 -15.86 -0.66 19.62
CA TRP A 133 -14.90 0.42 19.85
C TRP A 133 -15.55 1.77 20.25
N GLY A 134 -16.88 1.86 20.26
CA GLY A 134 -17.58 3.12 20.51
C GLY A 134 -17.28 4.21 19.46
N ALA A 135 -16.94 3.81 18.24
CA ALA A 135 -16.41 4.68 17.20
C ALA A 135 -17.44 5.08 16.13
N GLY A 136 -18.71 4.68 16.26
CA GLY A 136 -19.75 4.92 15.25
C GLY A 136 -20.50 6.25 15.39
N PRO A 137 -21.23 6.68 14.34
CA PRO A 137 -22.15 7.82 14.37
C PRO A 137 -23.47 7.44 15.07
N GLY A 138 -23.55 7.65 16.39
CA GLY A 138 -24.74 7.61 17.25
C GLY A 138 -24.30 7.77 18.72
N ASP A 139 -24.88 8.56 19.63
CA ASP A 139 -26.28 8.94 19.86
C ASP A 139 -26.40 10.44 20.25
N GLY A 140 -25.60 11.31 19.64
CA GLY A 140 -25.61 12.74 19.94
C GLY A 140 -24.86 13.16 21.22
N ARG A 141 -24.12 12.25 21.89
CA ARG A 141 -23.14 12.62 22.91
C ARG A 141 -21.71 12.47 22.38
N PRO A 142 -20.95 13.57 22.23
CA PRO A 142 -19.54 13.48 21.85
C PRO A 142 -18.72 12.84 22.99
N PRO A 143 -17.65 12.10 22.69
CA PRO A 143 -16.65 11.79 23.71
C PRO A 143 -16.08 13.12 24.23
N THR A 144 -16.27 13.39 25.52
CA THR A 144 -15.82 14.63 26.18
C THR A 144 -14.36 14.49 26.61
N VAL A 145 -13.55 15.51 26.31
CA VAL A 145 -12.22 15.73 26.90
C VAL A 145 -12.38 16.66 28.12
N PRO A 146 -11.66 16.46 29.23
CA PRO A 146 -11.84 17.25 30.44
C PRO A 146 -11.70 18.77 30.20
N ALA A 147 -12.55 19.57 30.87
CA ALA A 147 -12.54 21.04 30.84
C ALA A 147 -12.16 21.71 32.19
N GLY A 148 -11.33 21.07 33.03
CA GLY A 148 -10.73 21.66 34.24
C GLY A 148 -9.34 21.04 34.57
N PRO A 149 -8.35 21.76 35.16
CA PRO A 149 -6.94 21.68 34.70
C PRO A 149 -5.94 20.92 35.62
N PRO A 150 -4.76 20.47 35.09
CA PRO A 150 -4.37 20.28 33.70
C PRO A 150 -4.20 18.80 33.32
N CYS A 151 -4.94 18.37 32.29
CA CYS A 151 -4.57 17.19 31.51
C CYS A 151 -3.26 17.51 30.75
N PRO A 152 -2.32 16.55 30.62
CA PRO A 152 -1.16 16.72 29.76
C PRO A 152 -1.61 17.12 28.34
N THR A 153 -1.13 18.28 27.87
CA THR A 153 -1.30 18.95 26.56
C THR A 153 -1.61 18.09 25.32
N LEU A 154 -1.96 18.74 24.20
CA LEU A 154 -2.08 18.18 22.83
C LEU A 154 -0.81 17.47 22.29
N ARG A 155 0.26 17.32 23.09
CA ARG A 155 1.54 16.69 22.73
C ARG A 155 1.83 15.41 23.50
N SER A 156 0.78 14.71 23.92
CA SER A 156 0.88 13.56 24.80
C SER A 156 0.56 12.27 24.04
N GLU A 157 1.39 11.26 24.21
CA GLU A 157 1.27 9.97 23.51
C GLU A 157 0.71 8.89 24.44
N LEU A 158 -0.20 8.04 23.96
CA LEU A 158 -0.71 6.91 24.74
C LEU A 158 0.34 5.79 24.81
N LEU A 159 0.97 5.60 25.96
CA LEU A 159 2.09 4.66 26.15
C LEU A 159 1.67 3.31 26.73
N GLY A 160 0.58 3.29 27.51
CA GLY A 160 0.08 2.07 28.13
C GLY A 160 -1.39 2.13 28.48
N VAL A 161 -2.03 0.95 28.48
CA VAL A 161 -3.43 0.75 28.89
C VAL A 161 -3.50 -0.46 29.81
N TRP A 162 -4.19 -0.29 30.93
CA TRP A 162 -4.58 -1.37 31.82
C TRP A 162 -6.08 -1.26 32.08
N ALA A 163 -6.83 -2.36 31.97
CA ALA A 163 -8.26 -2.36 32.25
C ALA A 163 -8.72 -3.70 32.82
N GLN A 164 -9.68 -3.64 33.74
CA GLN A 164 -10.37 -4.79 34.31
C GLN A 164 -11.85 -4.76 33.90
N GLY A 165 -12.47 -5.93 33.77
CA GLY A 165 -13.83 -6.09 33.21
C GLY A 165 -14.96 -5.39 34.00
N ASP A 166 -14.68 -4.82 35.17
CA ASP A 166 -15.60 -4.06 36.03
C ASP A 166 -15.64 -2.56 35.72
N GLY A 167 -14.91 -2.11 34.70
CA GLY A 167 -14.84 -0.70 34.29
C GLY A 167 -13.71 0.08 34.98
N ALA A 168 -12.92 -0.57 35.83
CA ALA A 168 -11.71 0.01 36.39
C ALA A 168 -10.58 0.00 35.36
N ALA A 169 -9.89 1.14 35.19
CA ALA A 169 -8.89 1.31 34.13
C ALA A 169 -7.80 2.32 34.51
N LEU A 170 -6.63 2.16 33.91
CA LEU A 170 -5.49 3.06 33.99
C LEU A 170 -4.93 3.29 32.58
N LEU A 171 -4.81 4.56 32.18
CA LEU A 171 -4.09 4.97 30.97
C LEU A 171 -2.81 5.69 31.36
N VAL A 172 -1.68 5.25 30.79
CA VAL A 172 -0.38 5.93 30.97
C VAL A 172 -0.05 6.70 29.70
N VAL A 173 0.13 8.01 29.86
CA VAL A 173 0.39 8.96 28.77
C VAL A 173 1.74 9.64 29.02
N GLY A 174 2.56 9.78 27.98
CA GLY A 174 3.87 10.42 28.06
C GLY A 174 3.92 11.77 27.36
N GLN A 175 4.63 12.73 27.95
CA GLN A 175 4.98 14.01 27.34
C GLN A 175 6.50 14.18 27.20
N VAL A 176 6.94 14.89 26.16
CA VAL A 176 8.36 15.29 26.05
C VAL A 176 8.67 16.30 27.15
N ALA A 177 9.73 16.07 27.95
CA ALA A 177 10.20 17.05 28.91
C ALA A 177 10.67 18.35 28.19
N ARG A 178 10.23 19.52 28.65
CA ARG A 178 10.81 20.81 28.19
C ARG A 178 12.23 20.96 28.75
N PRO A 179 13.18 21.57 28.01
CA PRO A 179 14.46 21.97 28.58
C PRO A 179 14.24 22.91 29.78
N ALA A 180 14.93 22.64 30.89
CA ALA A 180 14.82 23.46 32.10
C ALA A 180 15.32 24.89 31.84
N GLY A 181 14.50 25.91 32.13
CA GLY A 181 14.94 27.32 32.10
C GLY A 181 13.97 28.35 31.49
N GLN A 182 12.83 27.96 30.91
CA GLN A 182 11.82 28.92 30.44
C GLN A 182 10.62 28.98 31.40
N PRO A 183 10.37 30.11 32.11
CA PRO A 183 9.15 30.27 32.88
C PRO A 183 7.93 30.20 31.94
N GLY A 184 6.93 29.40 32.32
CA GLY A 184 5.68 29.27 31.58
C GLY A 184 4.98 30.63 31.46
N ARG A 185 4.98 31.20 30.25
CA ARG A 185 4.31 32.47 29.98
C ARG A 185 2.80 32.29 30.13
N ALA A 186 2.15 33.16 30.91
CA ALA A 186 0.69 33.22 31.06
C ALA A 186 -0.10 33.50 29.75
N ALA A 187 0.59 33.64 28.61
CA ALA A 187 0.03 33.75 27.26
C ALA A 187 -0.75 32.49 26.81
N ASP A 188 -0.59 31.39 27.54
CA ASP A 188 -1.12 30.08 27.21
C ASP A 188 -2.65 30.01 27.37
N THR A 189 -3.33 30.96 28.03
CA THR A 189 -4.82 30.90 28.15
C THR A 189 -5.54 31.24 26.85
N GLU A 190 -5.03 32.20 26.06
CA GLU A 190 -5.67 32.68 24.84
C GLU A 190 -5.32 31.79 23.64
N GLU A 191 -4.08 31.29 23.57
CA GLU A 191 -3.68 30.21 22.65
C GLU A 191 -4.42 28.90 22.95
N ARG A 192 -4.60 28.52 24.23
CA ARG A 192 -5.42 27.36 24.63
C ARG A 192 -6.90 27.57 24.29
N ARG A 193 -7.44 28.78 24.47
CA ARG A 193 -8.82 29.12 24.08
C ARG A 193 -8.96 29.09 22.56
N ALA A 194 -7.97 29.57 21.81
CA ALA A 194 -7.94 29.56 20.35
C ALA A 194 -7.80 28.15 19.77
N ALA A 195 -6.99 27.27 20.38
CA ALA A 195 -6.86 25.86 19.97
C ALA A 195 -8.13 25.05 20.29
N HIS A 196 -8.73 25.24 21.47
CA HIS A 196 -10.04 24.66 21.80
C HIS A 196 -11.16 25.24 20.94
N ALA A 197 -11.14 26.55 20.64
CA ALA A 197 -12.08 27.17 19.73
C ALA A 197 -11.86 26.76 18.27
N ALA A 198 -10.64 26.42 17.85
CA ALA A 198 -10.33 25.92 16.51
C ALA A 198 -10.79 24.47 16.32
N LEU A 199 -10.59 23.62 17.35
CA LEU A 199 -11.11 22.25 17.39
C LEU A 199 -12.65 22.26 17.53
N GLY A 200 -13.19 23.13 18.38
CA GLY A 200 -14.62 23.43 18.50
C GLY A 200 -15.21 23.94 17.19
N ALA A 201 -14.56 24.87 16.49
CA ALA A 201 -14.99 25.38 15.19
C ALA A 201 -14.82 24.34 14.05
N GLN A 202 -13.88 23.39 14.15
CA GLN A 202 -13.83 22.24 13.24
C GLN A 202 -15.02 21.30 13.48
N LEU A 203 -15.37 21.03 14.74
CA LEU A 203 -16.52 20.21 15.13
C LEU A 203 -17.86 20.91 14.87
N ASP A 204 -17.92 22.24 15.01
CA ASP A 204 -19.10 23.06 14.73
C ASP A 204 -19.27 23.30 13.23
N ARG A 205 -18.20 23.35 12.43
CA ARG A 205 -18.29 23.29 10.96
C ARG A 205 -18.84 21.94 10.48
N VAL A 206 -18.44 20.85 11.13
CA VAL A 206 -19.03 19.51 10.92
C VAL A 206 -20.51 19.50 11.32
N ARG A 207 -20.92 20.23 12.38
CA ARG A 207 -22.34 20.36 12.78
C ARG A 207 -23.16 21.30 11.89
N ALA A 208 -22.59 22.40 11.40
CA ALA A 208 -23.27 23.37 10.56
C ALA A 208 -23.60 22.80 9.16
N VAL A 209 -22.78 21.87 8.67
CA VAL A 209 -23.09 21.11 7.44
C VAL A 209 -24.14 20.02 7.68
N LEU A 210 -24.36 19.62 8.95
CA LEU A 210 -25.36 18.63 9.34
C LEU A 210 -26.75 19.19 9.67
N GLY A 211 -26.96 20.51 9.54
CA GLY A 211 -28.17 21.19 10.02
C GLY A 211 -28.97 21.99 8.97
N GLY A 212 -28.97 21.60 7.69
CA GLY A 212 -29.67 22.34 6.63
C GLY A 212 -30.50 21.47 5.68
N ALA A 213 -31.74 21.18 6.08
CA ALA A 213 -32.97 20.87 5.29
C ALA A 213 -33.90 20.00 6.17
N ASP A 214 -35.15 20.34 6.52
CA ASP A 214 -36.05 21.43 6.11
C ASP A 214 -37.24 21.52 7.10
N GLY A 215 -37.92 22.69 7.09
CA GLY A 215 -39.38 22.74 7.24
C GLY A 215 -39.95 23.40 8.50
N GLY A 216 -40.46 24.62 8.34
CA GLY A 216 -41.39 25.23 9.29
C GLY A 216 -42.84 24.76 9.10
N ALA A 217 -43.63 25.05 10.14
CA ALA A 217 -45.09 25.00 10.30
C ALA A 217 -45.72 23.67 10.78
N GLY A 218 -46.34 23.73 11.97
CA GLY A 218 -47.32 22.73 12.42
C GLY A 218 -47.42 22.56 13.93
N SER A 219 -48.24 23.41 14.56
CA SER A 219 -48.58 23.52 15.97
C SER A 219 -49.16 22.27 16.67
N ALA A 220 -48.99 22.28 18.00
CA ALA A 220 -49.95 21.94 19.06
C ALA A 220 -49.90 20.55 19.74
N GLY A 221 -49.45 20.55 21.00
CA GLY A 221 -50.31 20.23 22.15
C GLY A 221 -50.10 18.89 22.87
N PRO A 222 -50.34 18.82 24.20
CA PRO A 222 -49.50 18.06 25.13
C PRO A 222 -50.26 17.01 25.97
N SER A 223 -49.60 16.49 27.01
CA SER A 223 -50.09 15.64 28.14
C SER A 223 -50.07 14.13 27.91
N GLY A 224 -49.76 13.27 28.89
CA GLY A 224 -49.38 13.51 30.29
C GLY A 224 -49.10 12.17 31.01
N SER A 225 -48.49 12.30 32.19
CA SER A 225 -48.57 11.46 33.42
C SER A 225 -48.57 9.91 33.37
N GLY A 226 -47.86 9.29 34.32
CA GLY A 226 -48.39 8.07 34.96
C GLY A 226 -47.41 7.03 35.51
N ASN A 227 -46.82 7.35 36.67
CA ASN A 227 -46.79 6.54 37.91
C ASN A 227 -46.17 5.12 38.01
N ALA A 228 -45.21 5.03 38.95
CA ALA A 228 -45.08 4.10 40.09
C ALA A 228 -45.07 2.57 39.93
N GLY A 229 -44.18 1.93 40.72
CA GLY A 229 -44.35 0.52 41.10
C GLY A 229 -43.11 -0.14 41.70
N SER A 230 -42.97 0.00 43.02
CA SER A 230 -42.05 -0.65 43.96
C SER A 230 -42.00 -2.19 43.94
N GLY A 231 -40.88 -2.79 44.38
CA GLY A 231 -40.85 -4.17 44.89
C GLY A 231 -39.46 -4.83 44.96
N GLU A 232 -38.74 -4.63 46.07
CA GLU A 232 -37.67 -5.50 46.60
C GLU A 232 -38.30 -6.68 47.42
N PRO A 233 -37.54 -7.60 48.06
CA PRO A 233 -36.39 -8.41 47.62
C PRO A 233 -36.55 -9.90 48.05
N GLY A 234 -35.62 -10.81 47.74
CA GLY A 234 -35.75 -12.21 48.22
C GLY A 234 -34.62 -13.18 47.90
N ASN A 235 -33.53 -13.07 48.65
CA ASN A 235 -32.82 -14.10 49.45
C ASN A 235 -32.49 -15.53 48.93
N ALA A 236 -31.30 -15.98 49.38
CA ALA A 236 -30.83 -17.33 49.71
C ALA A 236 -30.22 -18.24 48.63
N GLY A 237 -28.91 -18.54 48.80
CA GLY A 237 -28.16 -19.63 48.15
C GLY A 237 -28.45 -21.00 48.81
N PRO A 238 -27.46 -21.86 49.10
CA PRO A 238 -26.11 -22.07 48.53
C PRO A 238 -25.89 -23.56 48.14
N GLY A 239 -24.68 -23.95 47.71
CA GLY A 239 -24.21 -25.33 47.91
C GLY A 239 -23.37 -25.96 46.81
N GLY A 240 -22.05 -26.04 47.05
CA GLY A 240 -21.44 -27.33 47.40
C GLY A 240 -20.67 -28.10 46.33
N LEU A 241 -19.40 -28.37 46.69
CA LEU A 241 -18.59 -29.57 46.41
C LEU A 241 -18.06 -29.70 44.97
N GLY A 242 -16.83 -30.11 44.68
CA GLY A 242 -15.70 -30.72 45.37
C GLY A 242 -14.76 -31.15 44.23
N SER A 243 -13.45 -30.90 44.27
CA SER A 243 -12.42 -31.75 44.88
C SER A 243 -11.45 -32.28 43.82
N ALA A 244 -10.16 -32.21 44.17
CA ALA A 244 -9.05 -33.09 43.76
C ALA A 244 -8.60 -33.05 42.29
N GLY A 245 -7.31 -33.06 41.98
CA GLY A 245 -6.13 -33.24 42.83
C GLY A 245 -4.94 -33.72 41.98
N SER A 246 -3.76 -33.64 42.60
CA SER A 246 -2.47 -34.28 42.24
C SER A 246 -1.84 -33.83 40.91
N GLY A 247 -0.62 -33.29 40.87
CA GLY A 247 0.63 -33.80 41.48
C GLY A 247 1.45 -34.41 40.33
N GLY A 248 2.75 -34.22 40.14
CA GLY A 248 3.87 -33.66 40.89
C GLY A 248 5.15 -34.14 40.17
N LEU A 249 6.33 -33.76 40.70
CA LEU A 249 7.71 -34.15 40.30
C LEU A 249 8.28 -33.28 39.15
N GLY A 250 9.33 -32.46 39.30
CA GLY A 250 10.57 -32.58 40.09
C GLY A 250 11.58 -33.39 39.26
N SER A 251 12.80 -32.95 38.91
CA SER A 251 13.74 -32.02 39.53
C SER A 251 14.94 -31.74 38.60
N ALA A 252 15.57 -30.56 38.77
CA ALA A 252 17.03 -30.24 38.73
C ALA A 252 17.92 -30.69 37.54
N GLY A 253 18.87 -29.91 37.03
CA GLY A 253 19.43 -28.60 37.41
C GLY A 253 20.70 -28.28 36.60
N SER A 254 21.24 -27.07 36.80
CA SER A 254 22.48 -26.46 36.25
C SER A 254 22.46 -26.09 34.76
N GLY A 255 22.75 -24.87 34.28
CA GLY A 255 23.26 -23.64 34.89
C GLY A 255 24.42 -23.09 34.02
N ASP A 256 24.20 -22.02 33.24
CA ASP A 256 25.02 -20.78 33.12
C ASP A 256 24.53 -19.89 31.93
N PRO A 257 24.94 -18.60 31.80
CA PRO A 257 24.01 -17.51 31.55
C PRO A 257 24.33 -16.73 30.25
N GLY A 258 23.44 -15.80 29.90
CA GLY A 258 23.82 -14.62 29.12
C GLY A 258 23.72 -14.74 27.59
N SER A 259 22.54 -14.46 27.06
CA SER A 259 22.32 -13.67 25.83
C SER A 259 20.82 -13.59 25.56
N THR A 260 20.15 -12.61 26.17
CA THR A 260 18.74 -12.32 25.89
C THR A 260 18.64 -11.36 24.71
N ALA A 261 18.27 -11.92 23.55
CA ALA A 261 17.72 -11.16 22.43
C ALA A 261 16.47 -10.37 22.87
N PRO A 262 16.13 -9.23 22.22
CA PRO A 262 14.99 -8.42 22.60
C PRO A 262 13.69 -9.19 22.32
N GLY A 263 12.96 -9.51 23.39
CA GLY A 263 11.74 -10.32 23.37
C GLY A 263 10.57 -9.64 22.66
N GLY A 264 9.80 -10.46 21.92
CA GLY A 264 8.49 -10.08 21.38
C GLY A 264 7.46 -9.81 22.49
N PRO A 265 6.22 -9.39 22.15
CA PRO A 265 5.20 -9.07 23.13
C PRO A 265 4.75 -10.35 23.84
N GLY A 266 5.29 -10.61 25.02
CA GLY A 266 4.88 -11.71 25.87
C GLY A 266 3.54 -11.40 26.53
N ASN A 267 2.52 -12.22 26.25
CA ASN A 267 1.40 -12.42 27.16
C ASN A 267 1.92 -13.20 28.37
N GLY A 268 2.46 -12.49 29.35
CA GLY A 268 2.80 -13.00 30.66
C GLY A 268 1.74 -12.58 31.66
N SER A 269 1.04 -13.55 32.23
CA SER A 269 0.23 -13.41 33.45
C SER A 269 1.09 -12.82 34.57
N GLY A 270 0.71 -11.63 35.07
CA GLY A 270 1.30 -11.03 36.27
C GLY A 270 1.83 -9.61 36.04
N GLY A 271 0.93 -8.62 36.07
CA GLY A 271 1.34 -7.22 36.13
C GLY A 271 0.16 -6.32 36.40
N GLY A 272 -0.12 -6.04 37.67
CA GLY A 272 -1.12 -5.04 38.07
C GLY A 272 -0.78 -3.63 37.56
N PRO A 273 -1.62 -2.64 37.85
CA PRO A 273 -1.44 -1.25 37.43
C PRO A 273 -0.04 -0.67 37.71
N ALA A 274 0.57 -1.00 38.85
CA ALA A 274 1.92 -0.56 39.21
C ALA A 274 3.01 -1.13 38.27
N ALA A 275 2.89 -2.39 37.84
CA ALA A 275 3.83 -3.03 36.93
C ALA A 275 3.74 -2.44 35.51
N LEU A 276 2.56 -1.98 35.09
CA LEU A 276 2.42 -1.23 33.84
C LEU A 276 3.21 0.09 33.91
N ILE A 277 3.05 0.85 34.99
CA ILE A 277 3.73 2.14 35.14
C ILE A 277 5.25 1.95 35.18
N ALA A 278 5.74 0.99 35.95
CA ALA A 278 7.18 0.69 36.02
C ALA A 278 7.76 0.34 34.64
N ALA A 279 7.10 -0.54 33.89
CA ALA A 279 7.54 -0.93 32.55
C ALA A 279 7.48 0.22 31.53
N VAL A 280 6.47 1.10 31.64
CA VAL A 280 6.37 2.30 30.78
C VAL A 280 7.46 3.31 31.12
N ALA A 281 7.76 3.53 32.41
CA ALA A 281 8.83 4.43 32.83
C ALA A 281 10.23 3.95 32.43
N GLU A 282 10.48 2.65 32.53
CA GLU A 282 11.74 2.04 32.08
C GLU A 282 11.95 2.22 30.57
N ARG A 283 10.89 2.05 29.77
CA ARG A 283 10.94 2.19 28.30
C ARG A 283 10.93 3.63 27.82
N HIS A 284 10.43 4.56 28.63
CA HIS A 284 10.27 5.97 28.25
C HIS A 284 10.90 6.90 29.30
N PRO A 285 12.23 6.76 29.57
CA PRO A 285 12.91 7.51 30.63
C PRO A 285 12.99 9.02 30.32
N ASP A 286 12.81 9.41 29.05
CA ASP A 286 12.81 10.79 28.57
C ASP A 286 11.44 11.48 28.67
N ARG A 287 10.41 10.78 29.18
CA ARG A 287 9.03 11.26 29.19
C ARG A 287 8.54 11.57 30.59
N ILE A 288 7.78 12.67 30.69
CA ILE A 288 6.96 12.96 31.85
C ILE A 288 5.70 12.11 31.75
N LEU A 289 5.47 11.24 32.74
CA LEU A 289 4.35 10.31 32.74
C LEU A 289 3.13 10.88 33.48
N HIS A 290 1.96 10.62 32.91
CA HIS A 290 0.65 10.95 33.46
C HIS A 290 -0.22 9.69 33.50
N ALA A 291 -0.86 9.43 34.63
CA ALA A 291 -1.75 8.30 34.84
C ALA A 291 -3.21 8.78 34.94
N LEU A 292 -4.08 8.40 34.00
CA LEU A 292 -5.52 8.65 34.08
C LEU A 292 -6.23 7.40 34.62
N VAL A 293 -6.97 7.54 35.71
CA VAL A 293 -7.54 6.41 36.45
C VAL A 293 -9.08 6.46 36.49
N TRP A 294 -9.70 5.31 36.22
CA TRP A 294 -11.11 5.00 36.47
C TRP A 294 -11.21 4.01 37.63
N GLY A 295 -11.92 4.39 38.69
CA GLY A 295 -12.09 3.60 39.91
C GLY A 295 -11.00 3.87 40.96
N ASP A 296 -11.38 3.96 42.24
CA ASP A 296 -10.46 4.35 43.31
C ASP A 296 -9.50 3.21 43.72
N ALA A 297 -9.93 1.95 43.62
CA ALA A 297 -9.12 0.77 43.94
C ALA A 297 -7.88 0.65 43.05
N VAL A 298 -7.99 1.01 41.76
CA VAL A 298 -6.87 0.97 40.80
C VAL A 298 -5.79 1.97 41.19
N ARG A 299 -6.16 3.13 41.74
CA ARG A 299 -5.21 4.14 42.19
C ARG A 299 -4.40 3.67 43.40
N GLU A 300 -5.04 2.99 44.34
CA GLU A 300 -4.37 2.45 45.53
C GLU A 300 -3.39 1.33 45.16
N GLU A 301 -3.77 0.44 44.24
CA GLU A 301 -2.91 -0.63 43.74
C GLU A 301 -1.75 -0.09 42.88
N ALA A 302 -2.02 0.92 42.04
CA ALA A 302 -1.01 1.55 41.19
C ALA A 302 -0.06 2.49 41.93
N GLY A 303 -0.47 2.99 43.11
CA GLY A 303 0.29 3.93 43.95
C GLY A 303 1.11 3.28 45.05
N ALA A 304 1.21 1.94 45.08
CA ALA A 304 2.00 1.21 46.07
C ALA A 304 3.49 1.61 46.05
N ALA A 305 4.17 1.45 47.20
CA ALA A 305 5.55 1.85 47.41
C ALA A 305 6.50 1.25 46.34
N GLY A 306 7.26 2.12 45.65
CA GLY A 306 8.22 1.72 44.60
C GLY A 306 7.84 2.12 43.17
N THR A 307 6.70 2.78 42.95
CA THR A 307 6.27 3.23 41.62
C THR A 307 7.00 4.52 41.18
N PRO A 308 7.45 4.64 39.91
CA PRO A 308 8.08 5.85 39.36
C PRO A 308 7.25 7.12 39.58
N ALA A 309 7.90 8.29 39.56
CA ALA A 309 7.21 9.57 39.67
C ALA A 309 6.26 9.80 38.48
N VAL A 310 4.95 9.72 38.73
CA VAL A 310 3.88 9.92 37.75
C VAL A 310 2.89 10.95 38.27
N THR A 311 2.37 11.79 37.36
CA THR A 311 1.29 12.73 37.70
C THR A 311 -0.06 12.04 37.58
N TRP A 312 -0.84 12.00 38.65
CA TRP A 312 -2.12 11.30 38.71
C TRP A 312 -3.31 12.18 38.32
N HIS A 313 -4.22 11.62 37.53
CA HIS A 313 -5.45 12.24 37.05
C HIS A 313 -6.62 11.29 37.31
N ARG A 314 -7.72 11.79 37.88
CA ARG A 314 -8.95 11.01 38.07
C ARG A 314 -9.88 11.29 36.91
N ALA A 315 -10.41 10.24 36.29
CA ALA A 315 -11.41 10.39 35.22
C ALA A 315 -12.75 10.88 35.81
N ASP A 316 -13.41 11.76 35.07
CA ASP A 316 -14.74 12.25 35.41
C ASP A 316 -15.80 11.15 35.18
N ARG A 317 -16.92 11.21 35.91
CA ARG A 317 -18.04 10.25 35.78
C ARG A 317 -18.68 10.22 34.40
N THR A 318 -18.47 11.26 33.60
CA THR A 318 -18.93 11.37 32.21
C THR A 318 -17.98 10.72 31.19
N MET A 319 -16.78 10.30 31.61
CA MET A 319 -15.75 9.76 30.73
C MET A 319 -15.79 8.24 30.67
N SER A 320 -15.77 7.67 29.46
CA SER A 320 -15.44 6.27 29.25
C SER A 320 -13.95 6.13 28.90
N TRP A 321 -13.28 5.12 29.44
CA TRP A 321 -11.89 4.84 29.10
C TRP A 321 -11.70 4.52 27.60
N PRO A 322 -12.62 3.80 26.89
CA PRO A 322 -12.47 3.58 25.45
C PRO A 322 -12.61 4.87 24.63
N GLY A 323 -13.54 5.75 25.03
CA GLY A 323 -13.69 7.06 24.40
C GLY A 323 -12.45 7.94 24.61
N THR A 324 -11.82 7.85 25.78
CA THR A 324 -10.61 8.61 26.09
C THR A 324 -9.40 8.12 25.30
N VAL A 325 -9.27 6.81 25.12
CA VAL A 325 -8.26 6.21 24.22
C VAL A 325 -8.43 6.72 22.79
N CYS A 326 -9.66 6.76 22.27
CA CYS A 326 -9.93 7.29 20.93
C CYS A 326 -9.52 8.75 20.79
N THR A 327 -9.80 9.58 21.79
CA THR A 327 -9.42 10.99 21.77
C THR A 327 -7.91 11.19 21.86
N LEU A 328 -7.22 10.45 22.72
CA LEU A 328 -5.75 10.49 22.81
C LEU A 328 -5.11 10.03 21.49
N ALA A 329 -5.67 8.99 20.87
CA ALA A 329 -5.22 8.50 19.57
C ALA A 329 -5.46 9.54 18.46
N LEU A 330 -6.58 10.27 18.47
CA LEU A 330 -6.82 11.39 17.55
C LEU A 330 -5.83 12.53 17.74
N SER A 331 -5.50 12.88 18.99
CA SER A 331 -4.48 13.88 19.28
C SER A 331 -3.12 13.43 18.71
N GLU A 332 -2.78 12.15 18.83
CA GLU A 332 -1.55 11.59 18.28
C GLU A 332 -1.54 11.55 16.75
N LEU A 333 -2.66 11.22 16.10
CA LEU A 333 -2.80 11.29 14.64
C LEU A 333 -2.46 12.68 14.11
N VAL A 334 -2.93 13.73 14.79
CA VAL A 334 -2.69 15.13 14.41
C VAL A 334 -1.22 15.52 14.61
N GLN A 335 -0.53 14.96 15.60
CA GLN A 335 0.86 15.33 15.91
C GLN A 335 1.90 14.49 15.15
N VAL A 336 1.66 13.18 15.02
CA VAL A 336 2.62 12.21 14.46
C VAL A 336 1.90 11.13 13.63
N PRO A 337 1.36 11.47 12.44
CA PRO A 337 0.53 10.56 11.63
C PRO A 337 1.16 9.19 11.33
N GLY A 338 2.49 9.14 11.17
CA GLY A 338 3.23 7.90 10.87
C GLY A 338 3.32 6.92 12.04
N ARG A 339 3.15 7.37 13.29
CA ARG A 339 3.18 6.51 14.49
C ARG A 339 1.80 6.01 14.91
N PHE A 340 0.75 6.72 14.49
CA PHE A 340 -0.64 6.42 14.84
C PHE A 340 -1.09 5.04 14.36
N ARG A 341 -0.91 4.72 13.07
CA ARG A 341 -1.45 3.48 12.49
C ARG A 341 -0.81 2.20 13.09
N PRO A 342 0.52 2.11 13.26
CA PRO A 342 1.14 0.99 13.97
C PRO A 342 0.68 0.88 15.43
N ALA A 343 0.63 1.99 16.17
CA ALA A 343 0.22 1.99 17.58
C ALA A 343 -1.23 1.51 17.73
N LEU A 344 -2.16 2.07 16.94
CA LEU A 344 -3.56 1.68 16.94
C LEU A 344 -3.73 0.20 16.57
N ARG A 345 -2.98 -0.30 15.59
CA ARG A 345 -3.03 -1.71 15.20
C ARG A 345 -2.59 -2.64 16.33
N THR A 346 -1.47 -2.35 17.00
CA THR A 346 -1.02 -3.19 18.13
C THR A 346 -2.00 -3.16 19.29
N LEU A 347 -2.65 -2.02 19.54
CA LEU A 347 -3.69 -1.90 20.57
C LEU A 347 -4.93 -2.71 20.22
N VAL A 348 -5.37 -2.65 18.95
CA VAL A 348 -6.51 -3.41 18.42
C VAL A 348 -6.25 -4.91 18.47
N ASP A 349 -5.07 -5.34 18.06
CA ASP A 349 -4.69 -6.76 18.08
C ASP A 349 -4.60 -7.29 19.51
N ALA A 350 -4.04 -6.52 20.44
CA ALA A 350 -4.02 -6.87 21.87
C ALA A 350 -5.42 -6.93 22.48
N ALA A 351 -6.29 -5.96 22.16
CA ALA A 351 -7.67 -5.93 22.65
C ALA A 351 -8.50 -7.10 22.12
N ARG A 352 -8.29 -7.49 20.85
CA ARG A 352 -8.89 -8.70 20.25
C ARG A 352 -8.43 -9.97 20.93
N ALA A 353 -7.11 -10.14 21.10
CA ALA A 353 -6.56 -11.30 21.78
C ALA A 353 -7.10 -11.43 23.22
N PHE A 354 -7.27 -10.30 23.91
CA PHE A 354 -7.92 -10.25 25.22
C PHE A 354 -9.40 -10.63 25.15
N ALA A 355 -10.16 -10.08 24.21
CA ALA A 355 -11.57 -10.41 24.03
C ALA A 355 -11.80 -11.89 23.68
N ASP A 356 -10.90 -12.51 22.92
CA ASP A 356 -10.95 -13.92 22.55
C ASP A 356 -10.54 -14.85 23.71
N ALA A 357 -9.68 -14.39 24.62
CA ALA A 357 -9.23 -15.14 25.79
C ALA A 357 -10.17 -15.02 27.00
N ALA A 358 -10.85 -13.88 27.16
CA ALA A 358 -11.59 -13.49 28.35
C ALA A 358 -12.69 -14.48 28.76
N ARG A 359 -12.34 -15.41 29.66
CA ARG A 359 -13.28 -16.25 30.42
C ARG A 359 -13.49 -15.69 31.83
N GLY A 360 -13.98 -14.45 31.93
CA GLY A 360 -14.42 -13.83 33.18
C GLY A 360 -13.31 -13.54 34.21
N GLY A 361 -13.05 -12.26 34.48
CA GLY A 361 -12.09 -11.81 35.50
C GLY A 361 -10.65 -11.59 35.01
N GLU A 362 -10.41 -11.66 33.70
CA GLU A 362 -9.09 -11.37 33.12
C GLU A 362 -8.82 -9.86 33.02
N VAL A 363 -7.54 -9.50 33.10
CA VAL A 363 -7.04 -8.11 33.07
C VAL A 363 -6.42 -7.83 31.71
N PHE A 364 -6.87 -6.75 31.06
CA PHE A 364 -6.29 -6.27 29.81
C PHE A 364 -5.06 -5.42 30.12
N THR A 365 -3.92 -5.74 29.51
CA THR A 365 -2.71 -4.90 29.58
C THR A 365 -2.12 -4.74 28.19
N TRP A 366 -1.92 -3.50 27.76
CA TRP A 366 -1.23 -3.14 26.53
C TRP A 366 -0.11 -2.13 26.82
N ARG A 367 1.01 -2.31 26.11
CA ARG A 367 2.18 -1.44 26.16
C ARG A 367 2.59 -1.09 24.74
N ARG A 368 2.88 0.18 24.49
CA ARG A 368 3.41 0.62 23.20
C ARG A 368 4.74 -0.11 22.90
N ALA A 369 4.88 -0.56 21.65
CA ALA A 369 6.15 -1.07 21.12
C ALA A 369 6.93 0.09 20.49
N GLU A 370 8.24 0.16 20.70
CA GLU A 370 9.09 1.11 19.98
C GLU A 370 9.21 0.68 18.52
N THR A 371 8.81 1.54 17.60
CA THR A 371 9.34 1.52 16.23
C THR A 371 10.67 2.26 16.26
N ALA A 372 11.78 1.51 16.31
CA ALA A 372 13.11 2.07 16.17
C ALA A 372 13.20 2.95 14.89
N GLY A 373 13.67 4.19 15.04
CA GLY A 373 14.28 4.95 13.94
C GLY A 373 13.45 5.94 13.12
N SER A 374 12.12 6.04 13.24
CA SER A 374 11.36 7.03 12.43
C SER A 374 11.09 8.34 13.19
N ARG A 375 11.93 9.35 12.97
CA ARG A 375 11.53 10.76 13.08
C ARG A 375 10.60 11.04 11.89
N VAL A 376 9.30 11.06 12.13
CA VAL A 376 8.31 11.49 11.13
C VAL A 376 8.36 13.03 11.07
N PRO A 377 8.50 13.65 9.88
CA PRO A 377 8.41 15.10 9.75
C PRO A 377 7.01 15.57 10.17
N ALA A 378 6.93 16.77 10.76
CA ALA A 378 5.67 17.38 11.17
C ALA A 378 4.66 17.44 10.00
N PRO A 379 3.34 17.38 10.27
CA PRO A 379 2.34 17.49 9.22
C PRO A 379 2.44 18.86 8.54
N ARG A 380 2.76 18.85 7.24
CA ARG A 380 2.69 20.06 6.41
C ARG A 380 1.23 20.49 6.24
N PRO A 381 0.97 21.81 6.16
CA PRO A 381 -0.33 22.31 5.74
C PRO A 381 -0.69 21.69 4.38
N ALA A 382 -1.95 21.31 4.23
CA ALA A 382 -2.45 20.63 3.04
C ALA A 382 -2.04 21.39 1.77
N PRO A 383 -1.31 20.77 0.83
CA PRO A 383 -1.11 21.37 -0.48
C PRO A 383 -2.47 21.59 -1.13
N ARG A 384 -2.61 22.74 -1.82
CA ARG A 384 -3.78 23.03 -2.67
C ARG A 384 -4.03 21.80 -3.56
N ALA A 385 -5.29 21.36 -3.63
CA ALA A 385 -5.72 20.14 -4.29
C ALA A 385 -4.94 19.83 -5.58
N PHE A 386 -4.01 18.87 -5.51
CA PHE A 386 -3.42 18.26 -6.69
C PHE A 386 -4.47 17.30 -7.27
N ASN A 387 -4.81 17.46 -8.54
CA ASN A 387 -5.80 16.67 -9.26
C ASN A 387 -5.36 15.20 -9.36
N GLN A 388 -5.54 14.41 -8.29
CA GLN A 388 -5.45 12.96 -8.38
C GLN A 388 -6.61 12.48 -9.26
N LEU A 389 -6.29 12.05 -10.49
CA LEU A 389 -7.20 11.27 -11.33
C LEU A 389 -7.45 9.92 -10.62
N ALA A 390 -8.43 9.90 -9.73
CA ALA A 390 -8.81 8.72 -8.96
C ALA A 390 -9.57 7.73 -9.87
N LEU A 391 -8.85 7.00 -10.72
CA LEU A 391 -9.41 5.85 -11.43
C LEU A 391 -9.68 4.73 -10.43
N GLY A 392 -10.95 4.38 -10.27
CA GLY A 392 -11.42 3.53 -9.17
C GLY A 392 -11.41 2.04 -9.48
N SER A 393 -11.38 1.63 -10.75
CA SER A 393 -11.53 0.22 -11.12
C SER A 393 -10.41 -0.31 -12.03
N TYR A 394 -10.01 -1.56 -11.79
CA TYR A 394 -9.09 -2.32 -12.66
C TYR A 394 -9.49 -2.27 -14.13
N ASN A 395 -10.80 -2.33 -14.41
CA ASN A 395 -11.32 -2.30 -15.78
C ASN A 395 -11.15 -0.94 -16.47
N GLU A 396 -11.22 0.17 -15.75
CA GLU A 396 -10.94 1.50 -16.32
C GLU A 396 -9.47 1.62 -16.73
N LYS A 397 -8.58 1.14 -15.87
CA LYS A 397 -7.13 1.07 -16.13
C LYS A 397 -6.81 0.19 -17.34
N LEU A 398 -7.44 -0.99 -17.41
CA LEU A 398 -7.28 -1.90 -18.55
C LEU A 398 -7.73 -1.27 -19.88
N VAL A 399 -8.85 -0.53 -19.89
CA VAL A 399 -9.32 0.17 -21.09
C VAL A 399 -8.36 1.29 -21.50
N ILE A 400 -7.87 2.10 -20.55
CA ILE A 400 -6.88 3.15 -20.83
C ILE A 400 -5.61 2.55 -21.42
N GLU A 401 -5.08 1.49 -20.80
CA GLU A 401 -3.86 0.84 -21.24
C GLU A 401 -4.00 0.25 -22.65
N SER A 402 -5.14 -0.39 -22.95
CA SER A 402 -5.40 -0.95 -24.30
C SER A 402 -5.45 0.15 -25.37
N ILE A 403 -6.11 1.28 -25.07
CA ILE A 403 -6.17 2.43 -25.99
C ILE A 403 -4.77 3.04 -26.16
N ARG A 404 -3.99 3.18 -25.08
CA ARG A 404 -2.62 3.71 -25.10
C ARG A 404 -1.72 2.87 -26.00
N GLU A 405 -1.70 1.56 -25.79
CA GLU A 405 -0.88 0.61 -26.57
C GLU A 405 -1.19 0.64 -28.06
N SER A 406 -2.48 0.75 -28.40
CA SER A 406 -2.97 0.74 -29.78
C SER A 406 -3.03 2.13 -30.42
N GLY A 407 -2.79 3.20 -29.65
CA GLY A 407 -2.97 4.60 -30.04
C GLY A 407 -4.44 5.04 -30.14
N ALA A 408 -5.26 4.31 -30.89
CA ALA A 408 -6.70 4.56 -31.01
C ALA A 408 -7.49 3.26 -31.21
N LEU A 409 -8.62 3.11 -30.51
CA LEU A 409 -9.49 1.93 -30.60
C LEU A 409 -10.96 2.30 -30.60
N SER A 410 -11.77 1.57 -31.37
CA SER A 410 -13.23 1.60 -31.24
C SER A 410 -13.69 0.81 -30.00
N ARG A 411 -14.90 1.08 -29.53
CA ARG A 411 -15.50 0.35 -28.39
C ARG A 411 -15.62 -1.17 -28.63
N VAL A 412 -15.71 -1.60 -29.89
CA VAL A 412 -15.75 -3.02 -30.25
C VAL A 412 -14.37 -3.64 -30.09
N GLU A 413 -13.33 -3.01 -30.63
CA GLU A 413 -11.95 -3.48 -30.49
C GLU A 413 -11.50 -3.49 -29.01
N ILE A 414 -11.90 -2.49 -28.23
CA ILE A 414 -11.64 -2.48 -26.77
C ILE A 414 -12.30 -3.71 -26.12
N ALA A 415 -13.54 -4.05 -26.46
CA ALA A 415 -14.21 -5.22 -25.90
C ALA A 415 -13.54 -6.53 -26.31
N GLU A 416 -13.10 -6.63 -27.57
CA GLU A 416 -12.38 -7.80 -28.10
C GLU A 416 -11.01 -7.98 -27.43
N GLN A 417 -10.22 -6.92 -27.29
CA GLN A 417 -8.88 -6.99 -26.68
C GLN A 417 -8.93 -7.21 -25.16
N THR A 418 -9.86 -6.55 -24.46
CA THR A 418 -9.93 -6.62 -22.99
C THR A 418 -10.76 -7.79 -22.46
N GLY A 419 -11.57 -8.43 -23.32
CA GLY A 419 -12.55 -9.44 -22.90
C GLY A 419 -13.73 -8.90 -22.08
N LEU A 420 -13.86 -7.57 -21.96
CA LEU A 420 -14.97 -6.93 -21.26
C LEU A 420 -16.26 -6.98 -22.08
N THR A 421 -17.41 -6.98 -21.39
CA THR A 421 -18.70 -6.92 -22.11
C THR A 421 -18.87 -5.58 -22.83
N PRO A 422 -19.55 -5.54 -23.99
CA PRO A 422 -19.78 -4.28 -24.72
C PRO A 422 -20.49 -3.20 -23.88
N GLN A 423 -21.34 -3.63 -22.94
CA GLN A 423 -22.02 -2.75 -21.98
C GLN A 423 -21.03 -2.14 -20.97
N ALA A 424 -20.09 -2.92 -20.46
CA ALA A 424 -19.05 -2.43 -19.55
C ALA A 424 -18.13 -1.44 -20.26
N VAL A 425 -17.67 -1.76 -21.47
CA VAL A 425 -16.84 -0.85 -22.29
C VAL A 425 -17.59 0.45 -22.60
N SER A 426 -18.87 0.38 -22.96
CA SER A 426 -19.69 1.57 -23.22
C SER A 426 -19.86 2.46 -21.99
N ARG A 427 -19.96 1.88 -20.80
CA ARG A 427 -20.03 2.63 -19.53
C ARG A 427 -18.68 3.25 -19.18
N ILE A 428 -17.59 2.49 -19.25
CA ILE A 428 -16.23 2.92 -18.92
C ILE A 428 -15.79 4.05 -19.85
N THR A 429 -15.87 3.84 -21.17
CA THR A 429 -15.44 4.85 -22.15
C THR A 429 -16.24 6.14 -22.04
N ARG A 430 -17.54 6.07 -21.71
CA ARG A 430 -18.35 7.26 -21.43
C ARG A 430 -17.84 8.02 -20.21
N ASN A 431 -17.55 7.33 -19.10
CA ASN A 431 -17.00 7.96 -17.91
C ASN A 431 -15.67 8.64 -18.19
N LEU A 432 -14.79 7.98 -18.94
CA LEU A 432 -13.47 8.51 -19.31
C LEU A 432 -13.56 9.72 -20.27
N LEU A 433 -14.51 9.71 -21.21
CA LEU A 433 -14.83 10.87 -22.05
C LEU A 433 -15.35 12.05 -21.21
N THR A 434 -16.28 11.80 -20.27
CA THR A 434 -16.80 12.82 -19.36
C THR A 434 -15.71 13.39 -18.45
N ALA A 435 -14.77 12.54 -18.00
CA ALA A 435 -13.61 12.95 -17.21
C ALA A 435 -12.54 13.69 -18.04
N GLY A 436 -12.71 13.78 -19.37
CA GLY A 436 -11.76 14.45 -20.26
C GLY A 436 -10.47 13.68 -20.51
N LEU A 437 -10.40 12.39 -20.18
CA LEU A 437 -9.23 11.54 -20.41
C LEU A 437 -9.16 10.95 -21.83
N LEU A 438 -10.32 10.80 -22.46
CA LEU A 438 -10.44 10.32 -23.83
C LEU A 438 -10.99 11.42 -24.74
N ALA A 439 -10.69 11.30 -26.03
CA ALA A 439 -11.34 12.03 -27.12
C ALA A 439 -11.83 11.06 -28.19
N GLU A 440 -12.93 11.41 -28.85
CA GLU A 440 -13.37 10.74 -30.08
C GLU A 440 -12.52 11.26 -31.25
N ASP A 441 -12.01 10.35 -32.07
CA ASP A 441 -11.23 10.69 -33.26
C ASP A 441 -12.12 10.83 -34.51
N ALA A 442 -11.57 11.39 -35.59
CA ALA A 442 -12.27 11.53 -36.87
C ALA A 442 -12.79 10.17 -37.36
N ARG A 443 -14.04 10.12 -37.84
CA ARG A 443 -14.69 8.88 -38.29
C ARG A 443 -13.86 8.23 -39.40
N GLN A 444 -13.31 7.05 -39.13
CA GLN A 444 -12.77 6.21 -40.20
C GLN A 444 -13.92 5.42 -40.84
N SER A 445 -14.19 5.68 -42.11
CA SER A 445 -15.11 4.88 -42.91
C SER A 445 -14.35 3.68 -43.50
N SER A 446 -14.38 2.54 -42.82
CA SER A 446 -13.88 1.27 -43.35
C SER A 446 -15.04 0.30 -43.63
N GLY A 447 -15.50 0.28 -44.88
CA GLY A 447 -16.37 -0.76 -45.44
C GLY A 447 -17.87 -0.68 -45.12
N ALA A 448 -18.61 -1.69 -45.60
CA ALA A 448 -20.07 -1.83 -45.43
C ALA A 448 -20.41 -2.18 -43.97
N GLY A 449 -20.58 -1.14 -43.15
CA GLY A 449 -20.97 -1.23 -41.75
C GLY A 449 -21.22 0.15 -41.15
N LYS A 450 -21.81 0.22 -39.96
CA LYS A 450 -22.01 1.50 -39.25
C LYS A 450 -20.63 2.11 -38.93
N PRO A 451 -20.40 3.41 -39.23
CA PRO A 451 -19.10 4.05 -39.00
C PRO A 451 -18.62 3.86 -37.57
N ARG A 452 -17.37 3.39 -37.40
CA ARG A 452 -16.74 3.25 -36.08
C ARG A 452 -16.16 4.61 -35.70
N VAL A 453 -16.36 5.02 -34.44
CA VAL A 453 -15.73 6.21 -33.88
C VAL A 453 -14.59 5.72 -32.98
N PRO A 454 -13.32 5.86 -33.41
CA PRO A 454 -12.17 5.51 -32.59
C PRO A 454 -12.09 6.43 -31.37
N LEU A 455 -11.56 5.90 -30.27
CA LEU A 455 -11.25 6.62 -29.05
C LEU A 455 -9.74 6.65 -28.88
N ARG A 456 -9.21 7.81 -28.50
CA ARG A 456 -7.79 8.03 -28.19
C ARG A 456 -7.63 8.70 -26.84
N LEU A 457 -6.46 8.55 -26.23
CA LEU A 457 -6.09 9.34 -25.06
C LEU A 457 -5.95 10.81 -25.44
N ARG A 458 -6.34 11.69 -24.51
CA ARG A 458 -6.09 13.12 -24.61
C ARG A 458 -4.71 13.42 -24.03
N PRO A 459 -3.74 13.89 -24.82
CA PRO A 459 -2.40 14.16 -24.32
C PRO A 459 -2.41 15.21 -23.19
N ASP A 460 -3.23 16.25 -23.33
CA ASP A 460 -3.38 17.38 -22.41
C ASP A 460 -4.16 17.07 -21.11
N ALA A 461 -4.71 15.85 -20.98
CA ALA A 461 -5.55 15.48 -19.83
C ALA A 461 -4.74 15.28 -18.54
N ALA A 462 -3.45 15.03 -18.64
CA ALA A 462 -2.54 14.89 -17.51
C ALA A 462 -1.11 15.22 -17.91
N CYS A 463 -0.34 15.66 -16.93
CA CYS A 463 1.07 16.00 -17.08
C CYS A 463 1.88 15.37 -15.94
N ALA A 464 3.14 15.03 -16.18
CA ALA A 464 4.08 14.60 -15.16
C ALA A 464 5.46 15.24 -15.39
N VAL A 465 6.18 15.49 -14.30
CA VAL A 465 7.59 15.90 -14.37
C VAL A 465 8.46 14.72 -13.98
N GLY A 466 9.51 14.47 -14.75
CA GLY A 466 10.51 13.46 -14.48
C GLY A 466 11.85 14.11 -14.19
N VAL A 467 12.44 13.78 -13.06
CA VAL A 467 13.78 14.22 -12.67
C VAL A 467 14.68 12.99 -12.70
N HIS A 468 15.84 13.09 -13.33
CA HIS A 468 16.88 12.09 -13.25
C HIS A 468 18.12 12.75 -12.63
N LEU A 469 18.61 12.18 -11.55
CA LEU A 469 19.89 12.53 -10.96
C LEU A 469 20.86 11.39 -11.23
N ASP A 470 21.93 11.71 -11.95
CA ASP A 470 23.05 10.84 -12.28
C ASP A 470 24.34 11.49 -11.72
N PRO A 471 25.43 10.74 -11.47
CA PRO A 471 26.66 11.34 -10.92
C PRO A 471 27.19 12.54 -11.73
N GLU A 472 26.91 12.59 -13.03
CA GLU A 472 27.42 13.61 -13.94
C GLU A 472 26.41 14.71 -14.27
N MET A 473 25.11 14.50 -14.02
CA MET A 473 24.08 15.45 -14.45
C MET A 473 22.79 15.42 -13.63
N ILE A 474 22.00 16.48 -13.76
CA ILE A 474 20.56 16.51 -13.45
C ILE A 474 19.80 16.75 -14.75
N SER A 475 18.88 15.86 -15.10
CA SER A 475 18.00 16.00 -16.27
C SER A 475 16.56 16.06 -15.82
N VAL A 476 15.81 17.03 -16.31
CA VAL A 476 14.40 17.21 -16.01
C VAL A 476 13.60 17.23 -17.29
N VAL A 477 12.52 16.47 -17.34
CA VAL A 477 11.56 16.49 -18.46
C VAL A 477 10.16 16.76 -17.93
N THR A 478 9.36 17.45 -18.72
CA THR A 478 7.91 17.46 -18.57
C THR A 478 7.31 16.61 -19.68
N VAL A 479 6.40 15.70 -19.37
CA VAL A 479 5.70 14.86 -20.35
C VAL A 479 4.19 14.95 -20.21
N ASP A 480 3.50 14.76 -21.32
CA ASP A 480 2.04 14.65 -21.36
C ASP A 480 1.56 13.20 -21.12
N LEU A 481 0.23 12.97 -21.08
CA LEU A 481 -0.34 11.64 -20.78
C LEU A 481 0.05 10.56 -21.82
N CYS A 482 0.35 10.96 -23.05
CA CYS A 482 0.80 10.04 -24.11
C CYS A 482 2.30 9.75 -24.02
N GLY A 483 3.03 10.46 -23.17
CA GLY A 483 4.48 10.30 -22.97
C GLY A 483 5.32 11.22 -23.85
N ASP A 484 4.71 12.15 -24.59
CA ASP A 484 5.44 13.10 -25.41
C ASP A 484 6.14 14.13 -24.52
N VAL A 485 7.39 14.46 -24.85
CA VAL A 485 8.22 15.41 -24.08
C VAL A 485 7.85 16.84 -24.48
N LEU A 486 7.35 17.60 -23.50
CA LEU A 486 6.94 18.99 -23.64
C LEU A 486 8.07 19.99 -23.35
N ASP A 487 8.93 19.66 -22.38
CA ASP A 487 10.13 20.43 -22.05
C ASP A 487 11.24 19.48 -21.59
N HIS A 488 12.50 19.82 -21.86
CA HIS A 488 13.67 19.06 -21.43
C HIS A 488 14.81 19.99 -21.04
N ARG A 489 15.24 19.89 -19.79
CA ARG A 489 16.34 20.65 -19.20
C ARG A 489 17.44 19.71 -18.74
N ARG A 490 18.69 20.13 -18.88
CA ARG A 490 19.86 19.42 -18.37
C ARG A 490 20.81 20.39 -17.66
N LEU A 491 21.36 19.95 -16.55
CA LEU A 491 22.41 20.62 -15.79
C LEU A 491 23.56 19.64 -15.59
N GLN A 492 24.73 19.96 -16.12
CA GLN A 492 25.95 19.18 -15.86
C GLN A 492 26.48 19.45 -14.46
N LEU A 493 26.96 18.41 -13.78
CA LEU A 493 27.47 18.47 -12.42
C LEU A 493 29.00 18.54 -12.41
N THR A 494 29.60 19.67 -12.77
CA THR A 494 31.07 19.84 -12.86
C THR A 494 31.72 20.44 -11.60
N GLY A 495 31.04 20.39 -10.44
CA GLY A 495 31.54 20.98 -9.21
C GLY A 495 30.84 20.49 -7.95
N ARG A 496 30.07 21.35 -7.30
CA ARG A 496 29.35 21.04 -6.05
C ARG A 496 28.26 19.97 -6.29
N ARG A 497 28.24 18.92 -5.45
CA ARG A 497 27.34 17.75 -5.60
C ARG A 497 26.70 17.26 -4.27
N ASP A 498 26.77 18.05 -3.20
CA ASP A 498 26.15 17.68 -1.93
C ASP A 498 24.62 17.58 -2.05
N PRO A 499 23.97 16.73 -1.23
CA PRO A 499 22.54 16.45 -1.34
C PRO A 499 21.67 17.70 -1.33
N GLU A 500 21.91 18.65 -0.41
CA GLU A 500 21.07 19.84 -0.26
C GLU A 500 21.11 20.73 -1.51
N TRP A 501 22.31 20.91 -2.09
CA TRP A 501 22.47 21.66 -3.32
C TRP A 501 21.78 20.96 -4.50
N CYS A 502 21.96 19.65 -4.65
CA CYS A 502 21.32 18.87 -5.71
C CYS A 502 19.79 18.88 -5.58
N LEU A 503 19.25 18.69 -4.37
CA LEU A 503 17.81 18.80 -4.07
C LEU A 503 17.25 20.16 -4.49
N THR A 504 18.00 21.24 -4.21
CA THR A 504 17.64 22.59 -4.62
C THR A 504 17.64 22.75 -6.14
N GLN A 505 18.65 22.22 -6.85
CA GLN A 505 18.71 22.29 -8.31
C GLN A 505 17.63 21.45 -8.98
N MET A 506 17.38 20.24 -8.49
CA MET A 506 16.29 19.37 -8.96
C MET A 506 14.95 20.09 -8.82
N ALA A 507 14.66 20.66 -7.65
CA ALA A 507 13.41 21.37 -7.42
C ALA A 507 13.29 22.62 -8.31
N ARG A 508 14.35 23.42 -8.43
CA ARG A 508 14.39 24.60 -9.31
C ARG A 508 14.09 24.22 -10.76
N LEU A 509 14.81 23.25 -11.31
CA LEU A 509 14.66 22.84 -12.72
C LEU A 509 13.27 22.23 -12.97
N ALA A 510 12.72 21.46 -12.02
CA ALA A 510 11.36 20.93 -12.10
C ALA A 510 10.29 22.03 -12.13
N LEU A 511 10.42 23.05 -11.27
CA LEU A 511 9.51 24.20 -11.27
C LEU A 511 9.62 25.03 -12.55
N GLU A 512 10.84 25.28 -13.04
CA GLU A 512 11.06 25.98 -14.31
C GLU A 512 10.49 25.19 -15.50
N SER A 513 10.61 23.87 -15.50
CA SER A 513 10.06 22.99 -16.53
C SER A 513 8.53 22.98 -16.52
N ALA A 514 7.93 22.87 -15.32
CA ALA A 514 6.49 22.97 -15.16
C ALA A 514 5.97 24.34 -15.62
N GLU A 515 6.64 25.42 -15.23
CA GLU A 515 6.32 26.80 -15.59
C GLU A 515 6.32 27.03 -17.11
N ALA A 516 7.34 26.55 -17.82
CA ALA A 516 7.44 26.67 -19.27
C ALA A 516 6.29 25.95 -20.01
N THR A 517 5.65 25.00 -19.34
CA THR A 517 4.55 24.18 -19.88
C THR A 517 3.19 24.52 -19.27
N ARG A 518 3.02 25.75 -18.76
CA ARG A 518 1.90 26.15 -17.88
C ARG A 518 0.47 25.75 -18.30
N PRO A 519 0.07 25.67 -19.60
CA PRO A 519 -1.24 25.12 -19.94
C PRO A 519 -1.38 23.61 -19.61
N ALA A 520 -0.31 22.83 -19.77
CA ALA A 520 -0.30 21.40 -19.49
C ALA A 520 -0.07 21.10 -18.00
N SER A 521 0.78 21.89 -17.32
CA SER A 521 1.10 21.67 -15.91
C SER A 521 -0.05 21.97 -14.95
N GLU A 522 -1.14 22.60 -15.40
CA GLU A 522 -2.39 22.72 -14.64
C GLU A 522 -2.97 21.33 -14.27
N ASN A 523 -2.68 20.31 -15.06
CA ASN A 523 -3.04 18.91 -14.83
C ASN A 523 -1.87 18.06 -14.34
N LEU A 524 -0.91 18.65 -13.61
CA LEU A 524 0.24 17.93 -13.05
C LEU A 524 -0.21 16.87 -12.03
N LEU A 525 0.03 15.59 -12.32
CA LEU A 525 -0.29 14.48 -11.42
C LEU A 525 0.76 14.26 -10.33
N GLY A 526 2.01 14.60 -10.62
CA GLY A 526 3.13 14.41 -9.69
C GLY A 526 4.48 14.49 -10.37
N VAL A 527 5.51 14.22 -9.58
CA VAL A 527 6.91 14.23 -10.01
C VAL A 527 7.51 12.85 -9.77
N GLY A 528 8.09 12.26 -10.80
CA GLY A 528 8.90 11.07 -10.66
C GLY A 528 10.38 11.42 -10.61
N VAL A 529 11.14 10.64 -9.84
CA VAL A 529 12.57 10.86 -9.66
C VAL A 529 13.30 9.53 -9.90
N ALA A 530 14.16 9.51 -10.90
CA ALA A 530 15.09 8.42 -11.19
C ALA A 530 16.44 8.73 -10.55
N VAL A 531 16.98 7.76 -9.80
CA VAL A 531 18.30 7.84 -9.18
C VAL A 531 19.02 6.48 -9.25
N PRO A 532 20.35 6.45 -9.22
CA PRO A 532 21.08 5.21 -8.96
C PRO A 532 20.78 4.68 -7.56
N GLY A 533 20.83 3.35 -7.44
CA GLY A 533 20.66 2.65 -6.15
C GLY A 533 21.95 2.60 -5.32
N PRO A 534 21.90 2.05 -4.10
CA PRO A 534 20.75 1.38 -3.51
C PRO A 534 19.73 2.34 -2.86
N LEU A 535 18.46 1.92 -2.88
CA LEU A 535 17.32 2.69 -2.38
C LEU A 535 16.43 1.87 -1.45
N ASP A 536 15.85 2.51 -0.44
CA ASP A 536 14.64 2.02 0.22
C ASP A 536 13.44 2.61 -0.51
N ALA A 537 12.87 1.86 -1.46
CA ALA A 537 11.74 2.33 -2.26
C ALA A 537 10.49 2.64 -1.41
N ARG A 538 10.32 1.94 -0.28
CA ARG A 538 9.13 2.13 0.57
C ARG A 538 9.22 3.45 1.32
N ALA A 539 10.39 3.76 1.85
CA ALA A 539 10.65 5.04 2.51
C ALA A 539 10.89 6.19 1.52
N GLY A 540 11.31 5.88 0.29
CA GLY A 540 11.76 6.87 -0.68
C GLY A 540 13.09 7.51 -0.28
N VAL A 541 13.99 6.70 0.29
CA VAL A 541 15.29 7.09 0.84
C VAL A 541 16.39 6.49 -0.03
N VAL A 542 17.34 7.32 -0.41
CA VAL A 542 18.59 6.91 -1.05
C VAL A 542 19.57 6.51 0.05
N LEU A 543 20.14 5.32 -0.04
CA LEU A 543 20.89 4.73 1.08
C LEU A 543 22.36 5.14 1.07
N ASP A 544 23.07 4.83 -0.01
CA ASP A 544 24.49 5.15 -0.22
C ASP A 544 24.88 4.82 -1.68
N PRO A 545 24.47 5.65 -2.65
CA PRO A 545 24.65 5.31 -4.05
C PRO A 545 26.12 5.47 -4.47
N PRO A 546 26.65 4.55 -5.30
CA PRO A 546 28.01 4.66 -5.81
C PRO A 546 28.22 6.00 -6.53
N LEU A 547 29.42 6.58 -6.39
CA LEU A 547 29.85 7.83 -7.04
C LEU A 547 29.18 9.12 -6.51
N PHE A 548 28.48 9.06 -5.36
CA PHE A 548 27.86 10.21 -4.70
C PHE A 548 28.36 10.37 -3.26
N ASP A 549 29.37 11.21 -3.08
CA ASP A 549 29.91 11.49 -1.74
C ASP A 549 28.88 12.26 -0.89
N GLY A 550 28.64 11.79 0.34
CA GLY A 550 27.78 12.45 1.32
C GLY A 550 26.28 12.24 1.11
N TRP A 551 25.89 11.22 0.34
CA TRP A 551 24.49 10.87 0.03
C TRP A 551 23.91 9.78 0.93
N GLU A 552 24.47 9.60 2.12
CA GLU A 552 24.02 8.56 3.03
C GLU A 552 22.63 8.89 3.63
N GLN A 553 21.67 7.98 3.47
CA GLN A 553 20.33 8.07 4.07
C GLN A 553 19.54 9.35 3.69
N VAL A 554 19.66 9.82 2.45
CA VAL A 554 18.96 11.02 1.97
C VAL A 554 17.48 10.72 1.71
N ALA A 555 16.59 11.42 2.42
CA ALA A 555 15.13 11.28 2.30
C ALA A 555 14.53 11.95 1.06
N LEU A 556 15.05 11.58 -0.11
CA LEU A 556 14.81 12.20 -1.42
C LEU A 556 13.32 12.46 -1.72
N LYS A 557 12.46 11.47 -1.48
CA LYS A 557 11.02 11.58 -1.72
C LYS A 557 10.37 12.71 -0.92
N THR A 558 10.61 12.72 0.38
CA THR A 558 10.03 13.70 1.30
C THR A 558 10.59 15.08 0.98
N GLU A 559 11.91 15.20 0.90
CA GLU A 559 12.62 16.46 0.64
C GLU A 559 12.19 17.14 -0.68
N LEU A 560 11.98 16.37 -1.75
CA LEU A 560 11.48 16.92 -3.02
C LEU A 560 9.98 17.22 -2.98
N ALA A 561 9.15 16.35 -2.38
CA ALA A 561 7.72 16.59 -2.26
C ALA A 561 7.45 17.90 -1.51
N ASP A 562 8.29 18.19 -0.53
CA ASP A 562 8.25 19.37 0.30
C ASP A 562 8.60 20.66 -0.45
N ARG A 563 9.62 20.61 -1.29
CA ARG A 563 10.09 21.75 -2.10
C ARG A 563 9.14 22.02 -3.28
N LEU A 564 8.57 20.97 -3.85
CA LEU A 564 7.72 21.05 -5.05
C LEU A 564 6.24 21.21 -4.72
N GLY A 565 5.85 20.86 -3.50
CA GLY A 565 4.45 20.80 -3.08
C GLY A 565 3.65 19.66 -3.73
N ALA A 566 4.26 18.81 -4.55
CA ALA A 566 3.61 17.77 -5.35
C ALA A 566 3.93 16.35 -4.87
N PRO A 567 3.10 15.34 -5.18
CA PRO A 567 3.43 13.94 -4.90
C PRO A 567 4.70 13.52 -5.64
N VAL A 568 5.63 12.86 -4.92
CA VAL A 568 6.88 12.35 -5.48
C VAL A 568 6.92 10.83 -5.46
N ILE A 569 7.33 10.23 -6.58
CA ILE A 569 7.70 8.81 -6.70
C ILE A 569 9.19 8.72 -6.98
N VAL A 570 9.88 7.78 -6.33
CA VAL A 570 11.31 7.53 -6.55
C VAL A 570 11.47 6.15 -7.14
N GLU A 571 12.27 6.03 -8.19
CA GLU A 571 12.60 4.78 -8.87
C GLU A 571 14.11 4.70 -9.10
N LYS A 572 14.62 3.46 -9.26
CA LYS A 572 15.94 3.25 -9.81
C LYS A 572 15.99 3.73 -11.27
N ASP A 573 17.09 4.31 -11.69
CA ASP A 573 17.33 4.76 -13.07
C ASP A 573 16.99 3.71 -14.15
N ALA A 574 17.46 2.47 -14.00
CA ALA A 574 17.19 1.39 -14.93
C ALA A 574 15.71 0.94 -14.93
N THR A 575 15.07 0.95 -13.76
CA THR A 575 13.64 0.67 -13.60
C THR A 575 12.80 1.75 -14.27
N ALA A 576 13.14 3.03 -14.03
CA ALA A 576 12.50 4.16 -14.70
C ALA A 576 12.67 4.05 -16.21
N ALA A 577 13.88 3.79 -16.70
CA ALA A 577 14.16 3.62 -18.13
C ALA A 577 13.27 2.53 -18.76
N ALA A 578 13.09 1.38 -18.10
CA ALA A 578 12.16 0.35 -18.56
C ALA A 578 10.70 0.85 -18.63
N ILE A 579 10.22 1.58 -17.63
CA ILE A 579 8.86 2.16 -17.61
C ILE A 579 8.69 3.16 -18.76
N GLY A 580 9.66 4.05 -18.98
CA GLY A 580 9.62 5.04 -20.06
C GLY A 580 9.59 4.39 -21.43
N GLU A 581 10.43 3.37 -21.63
CA GLU A 581 10.49 2.62 -22.88
C GLU A 581 9.19 1.90 -23.19
N ARG A 582 8.53 1.36 -22.16
CA ARG A 582 7.17 0.81 -22.26
C ARG A 582 6.13 1.88 -22.60
N TRP A 583 6.26 3.07 -22.02
CA TRP A 583 5.27 4.14 -22.22
C TRP A 583 5.27 4.68 -23.66
N LEU A 584 6.46 4.86 -24.24
CA LEU A 584 6.65 5.35 -25.61
C LEU A 584 6.69 4.25 -26.69
N GLY A 585 6.94 3.00 -26.29
CA GLY A 585 7.18 1.90 -27.22
C GLY A 585 5.97 1.38 -27.99
N ALA A 586 4.75 1.79 -27.63
CA ALA A 586 3.49 1.30 -28.19
C ALA A 586 3.46 -0.26 -28.28
N ALA A 587 2.85 -0.83 -29.31
CA ALA A 587 2.71 -2.29 -29.48
C ALA A 587 4.05 -3.04 -29.56
N ASP A 588 5.10 -2.45 -30.15
CA ASP A 588 6.40 -3.12 -30.36
C ASP A 588 7.17 -3.38 -29.06
N ARG A 589 6.80 -2.68 -27.98
CA ARG A 589 7.36 -2.84 -26.62
C ARG A 589 6.28 -3.27 -25.61
N ALA A 590 5.21 -3.91 -26.09
CA ALA A 590 4.12 -4.39 -25.24
C ALA A 590 4.37 -5.78 -24.64
N SER A 591 5.29 -6.55 -25.21
CA SER A 591 5.71 -7.85 -24.67
C SER A 591 6.66 -7.70 -23.48
N ASP A 592 6.94 -8.81 -22.81
CA ASP A 592 7.94 -8.86 -21.75
C ASP A 592 9.33 -8.53 -22.30
N PHE A 593 10.06 -7.66 -21.59
CA PHE A 593 11.42 -7.27 -21.95
C PHE A 593 12.25 -6.93 -20.71
N VAL A 594 13.56 -6.93 -20.90
CA VAL A 594 14.50 -6.32 -19.95
C VAL A 594 15.17 -5.12 -20.60
N TYR A 595 15.23 -4.02 -19.88
CA TYR A 595 16.02 -2.85 -20.23
C TYR A 595 17.38 -2.94 -19.53
N LEU A 596 18.47 -2.85 -20.29
CA LEU A 596 19.84 -2.72 -19.81
C LEU A 596 20.27 -1.26 -19.96
N TYR A 597 20.34 -0.57 -18.81
CA TYR A 597 20.73 0.82 -18.72
C TYR A 597 22.24 0.95 -18.56
N LEU A 598 22.87 1.69 -19.49
CA LEU A 598 24.31 1.93 -19.54
C LEU A 598 24.58 3.43 -19.41
N GLY A 599 24.92 3.88 -18.21
CA GLY A 599 25.27 5.28 -17.88
C GLY A 599 26.59 5.35 -17.10
N ALA A 600 26.60 6.12 -16.01
CA ALA A 600 27.71 6.12 -15.06
C ALA A 600 27.92 4.73 -14.41
N GLY A 601 26.85 3.93 -14.36
CA GLY A 601 26.88 2.51 -14.04
C GLY A 601 26.00 1.68 -14.98
N ALA A 602 26.03 0.37 -14.79
CA ALA A 602 25.22 -0.60 -15.53
C ALA A 602 24.15 -1.21 -14.62
N GLY A 603 22.88 -1.00 -14.98
CA GLY A 603 21.73 -1.50 -14.26
C GLY A 603 20.70 -2.12 -15.21
N SER A 604 19.72 -2.84 -14.67
CA SER A 604 18.61 -3.36 -15.47
C SER A 604 17.27 -3.14 -14.81
N GLY A 605 16.24 -2.97 -15.66
CA GLY A 605 14.84 -2.92 -15.26
C GLY A 605 14.06 -3.95 -16.08
N ALA A 606 13.30 -4.82 -15.42
CA ALA A 606 12.51 -5.85 -16.10
C ALA A 606 11.03 -5.43 -16.15
N PHE A 607 10.44 -5.48 -17.34
CA PHE A 607 9.01 -5.28 -17.55
C PHE A 607 8.39 -6.62 -17.94
N LEU A 608 7.62 -7.21 -17.03
CA LEU A 608 7.16 -8.60 -17.10
C LEU A 608 5.67 -8.67 -16.78
N ASN A 609 4.90 -9.41 -17.59
CA ASN A 609 3.46 -9.60 -17.45
C ASN A 609 2.68 -8.27 -17.33
N GLY A 610 3.07 -7.26 -18.12
CA GLY A 610 2.38 -5.97 -18.14
C GLY A 610 2.72 -5.02 -16.97
N ASP A 611 3.67 -5.37 -16.09
CA ASP A 611 4.12 -4.52 -14.98
C ASP A 611 5.65 -4.55 -14.84
N VAL A 612 6.20 -3.53 -14.19
CA VAL A 612 7.64 -3.46 -13.92
C VAL A 612 7.98 -4.21 -12.64
N TYR A 613 9.00 -5.06 -12.70
CA TYR A 613 9.49 -5.84 -11.58
C TYR A 613 10.51 -5.04 -10.76
N ARG A 614 10.11 -4.55 -9.59
CA ARG A 614 10.96 -3.76 -8.67
C ARG A 614 11.70 -4.59 -7.62
N GLY A 615 11.29 -5.85 -7.42
CA GLY A 615 11.69 -6.64 -6.25
C GLY A 615 11.04 -6.14 -4.95
N SER A 616 11.42 -6.72 -3.81
CA SER A 616 10.82 -6.43 -2.50
C SER A 616 11.29 -5.12 -1.86
N THR A 617 12.50 -4.66 -2.23
CA THR A 617 13.18 -3.47 -1.71
C THR A 617 13.25 -2.33 -2.73
N GLY A 618 13.02 -2.61 -4.02
CA GLY A 618 13.17 -1.64 -5.11
C GLY A 618 14.50 -1.71 -5.87
N ASN A 619 15.38 -2.64 -5.52
CA ASN A 619 16.74 -2.76 -6.09
C ASN A 619 16.92 -3.97 -7.03
N ALA A 620 15.85 -4.45 -7.66
CA ALA A 620 16.01 -5.51 -8.65
C ALA A 620 16.90 -5.04 -9.81
N GLY A 621 17.71 -5.97 -10.36
CA GLY A 621 18.47 -5.73 -11.60
C GLY A 621 19.89 -5.18 -11.45
N GLU A 622 20.64 -5.58 -10.42
CA GLU A 622 22.07 -5.25 -10.26
C GLU A 622 22.96 -6.03 -11.25
N VAL A 623 23.14 -5.47 -12.45
CA VAL A 623 23.91 -6.11 -13.53
C VAL A 623 25.41 -6.14 -13.23
N GLY A 624 25.92 -5.10 -12.58
CA GLY A 624 27.34 -5.02 -12.21
C GLY A 624 27.82 -6.22 -11.39
N GLU A 625 27.01 -6.68 -10.43
CA GLU A 625 27.32 -7.86 -9.62
C GLU A 625 27.26 -9.16 -10.43
N LEU A 626 26.28 -9.29 -11.35
CA LEU A 626 26.22 -10.45 -12.25
C LEU A 626 27.47 -10.54 -13.14
N CYS A 627 27.94 -9.41 -13.67
CA CYS A 627 29.20 -9.34 -14.40
C CYS A 627 30.38 -9.78 -13.53
N ALA A 628 30.47 -9.29 -12.29
CA ALA A 628 31.53 -9.66 -11.35
C ALA A 628 31.58 -11.17 -11.10
N ILE A 629 30.43 -11.76 -10.79
CA ILE A 629 30.30 -13.20 -10.52
C ILE A 629 30.68 -14.01 -11.76
N LYS A 630 30.16 -13.64 -12.94
CA LYS A 630 30.47 -14.33 -14.21
C LYS A 630 31.94 -14.21 -14.59
N ALA A 631 32.58 -13.08 -14.30
CA ALA A 631 34.00 -12.84 -14.55
C ALA A 631 34.92 -13.46 -13.49
N GLY A 632 34.36 -13.99 -12.38
CA GLY A 632 35.14 -14.51 -11.26
C GLY A 632 35.88 -13.42 -10.47
N LEU A 633 35.37 -12.18 -10.51
CA LEU A 633 35.96 -11.04 -9.82
C LEU A 633 35.30 -10.90 -8.44
N LEU A 634 35.95 -11.48 -7.44
CA LEU A 634 35.48 -11.46 -6.05
C LEU A 634 36.41 -10.62 -5.15
N THR A 635 35.88 -10.11 -4.05
CA THR A 635 36.65 -9.50 -2.94
C THR A 635 37.33 -10.59 -2.12
N ASP A 636 38.23 -10.18 -1.22
CA ASP A 636 38.93 -11.11 -0.31
C ASP A 636 37.95 -11.83 0.64
N GLU A 637 36.81 -11.21 0.95
CA GLU A 637 35.69 -11.77 1.70
C GLU A 637 34.75 -12.65 0.86
N GLY A 638 35.03 -12.80 -0.44
CA GLY A 638 34.27 -13.64 -1.37
C GLY A 638 33.02 -12.99 -1.98
N GLY A 639 32.77 -11.70 -1.74
CA GLY A 639 31.67 -10.96 -2.37
C GLY A 639 32.01 -10.53 -3.81
N PRO A 640 31.03 -10.14 -4.65
CA PRO A 640 31.33 -9.60 -5.98
C PRO A 640 32.11 -8.29 -5.87
N ARG A 641 33.23 -8.19 -6.61
CA ARG A 641 33.98 -6.93 -6.74
C ARG A 641 33.42 -6.13 -7.90
N MET A 642 33.28 -4.82 -7.73
CA MET A 642 32.87 -3.91 -8.79
C MET A 642 33.74 -4.08 -10.04
N VAL A 643 33.08 -4.16 -11.20
CA VAL A 643 33.71 -4.36 -12.51
C VAL A 643 33.76 -3.02 -13.21
N ASP A 644 34.96 -2.53 -13.52
CA ASP A 644 35.16 -1.19 -14.08
C ASP A 644 34.35 -0.98 -15.36
N GLU A 645 34.23 -2.00 -16.23
CA GLU A 645 33.50 -1.91 -17.50
C GLU A 645 31.98 -1.78 -17.31
N CYS A 646 31.46 -2.06 -16.11
CA CYS A 646 30.09 -1.75 -15.75
C CYS A 646 29.87 -0.25 -15.47
N ALA A 647 30.92 0.57 -15.47
CA ALA A 647 30.89 2.02 -15.67
C ALA A 647 31.41 2.34 -17.09
N PRO A 648 30.61 2.07 -18.15
CA PRO A 648 31.11 1.97 -19.52
C PRO A 648 31.74 3.25 -20.07
N ILE A 649 31.30 4.42 -19.59
CA ILE A 649 31.84 5.74 -20.00
C ILE A 649 33.28 5.90 -19.50
N SER A 650 33.49 5.78 -18.19
CA SER A 650 34.80 5.95 -17.58
C SER A 650 35.78 4.84 -17.99
N ALA A 651 35.31 3.60 -18.07
CA ALA A 651 36.13 2.47 -18.52
C ALA A 651 36.63 2.64 -19.96
N ALA A 652 35.77 3.09 -20.87
CA ALA A 652 36.17 3.34 -22.25
C ALA A 652 37.22 4.47 -22.35
N VAL A 653 37.04 5.56 -21.61
CA VAL A 653 38.01 6.67 -21.56
C VAL A 653 39.37 6.20 -21.04
N GLN A 654 39.38 5.50 -19.91
CA GLN A 654 40.63 5.02 -19.28
C GLN A 654 41.36 4.00 -20.18
N ARG A 655 40.63 3.04 -20.75
CA ARG A 655 41.21 2.03 -21.66
C ARG A 655 41.69 2.64 -22.98
N ALA A 656 41.00 3.65 -23.50
CA ALA A 656 41.44 4.36 -24.69
C ALA A 656 42.75 5.13 -24.44
N ALA A 657 42.85 5.84 -23.31
CA ALA A 657 44.08 6.51 -22.91
C ALA A 657 45.23 5.51 -22.72
N ALA A 658 44.98 4.37 -22.05
CA ALA A 658 45.94 3.29 -21.88
C ALA A 658 46.39 2.65 -23.22
N ALA A 659 45.52 2.65 -24.23
CA ALA A 659 45.84 2.23 -25.60
C ALA A 659 46.59 3.30 -26.43
N GLY A 660 47.00 4.42 -25.80
CA GLY A 660 47.74 5.50 -26.44
C GLY A 660 46.91 6.35 -27.40
N LEU A 661 45.59 6.42 -27.21
CA LEU A 661 44.75 7.39 -27.90
C LEU A 661 44.88 8.77 -27.23
N PRO A 662 44.94 9.88 -27.99
CA PRO A 662 45.02 11.24 -27.45
C PRO A 662 43.64 11.71 -26.94
N VAL A 663 43.10 11.02 -25.94
CA VAL A 663 41.81 11.36 -25.32
C VAL A 663 41.96 12.68 -24.56
N PRO A 664 41.07 13.67 -24.77
CA PRO A 664 41.14 14.93 -24.03
C PRO A 664 40.82 14.70 -22.54
N GLU A 665 41.39 15.55 -21.68
CA GLU A 665 41.06 15.56 -20.26
C GLU A 665 39.73 16.27 -20.01
N GLY A 666 38.91 15.71 -19.10
CA GLY A 666 37.66 16.33 -18.65
C GLY A 666 36.46 16.04 -19.56
N ASP A 667 35.52 16.98 -19.59
CA ASP A 667 34.23 16.83 -20.25
C ASP A 667 34.37 16.53 -21.75
N GLY A 668 33.55 15.59 -22.25
CA GLY A 668 33.55 15.18 -23.65
C GLY A 668 34.64 14.17 -24.03
N ALA A 669 35.44 13.69 -23.08
CA ALA A 669 36.41 12.60 -23.31
C ALA A 669 35.75 11.35 -23.92
N TYR A 670 34.59 10.96 -23.42
CA TYR A 670 33.86 9.81 -23.94
C TYR A 670 33.29 10.05 -25.34
N ASP A 671 32.72 11.22 -25.60
CA ASP A 671 32.25 11.62 -26.93
C ASP A 671 33.40 11.58 -27.95
N TRP A 672 34.60 12.00 -27.54
CA TRP A 672 35.80 11.92 -28.36
C TRP A 672 36.17 10.46 -28.70
N VAL A 673 36.17 9.55 -27.70
CA VAL A 673 36.42 8.11 -27.94
C VAL A 673 35.38 7.53 -28.90
N CYS A 674 34.12 7.89 -28.72
CA CYS A 674 33.03 7.45 -29.60
C CYS A 674 33.20 8.00 -31.02
N ALA A 675 33.61 9.26 -31.18
CA ALA A 675 33.88 9.86 -32.48
C ALA A 675 35.07 9.19 -33.18
N ALA A 676 36.15 8.88 -32.46
CA ALA A 676 37.30 8.16 -32.99
C ALA A 676 36.92 6.74 -33.48
N ALA A 677 36.10 6.03 -32.70
CA ALA A 677 35.58 4.72 -33.10
C ALA A 677 34.67 4.81 -34.34
N ALA A 678 33.79 5.82 -34.40
CA ALA A 678 32.92 6.05 -35.55
C ALA A 678 33.69 6.43 -36.83
N GLN A 679 34.86 7.05 -36.69
CA GLN A 679 35.80 7.33 -37.78
C GLN A 679 36.66 6.12 -38.17
N GLY A 680 36.52 4.99 -37.47
CA GLY A 680 37.21 3.74 -37.78
C GLY A 680 38.57 3.55 -37.13
N ASP A 681 38.94 4.32 -36.09
CA ASP A 681 40.14 4.01 -35.32
C ASP A 681 39.97 2.64 -34.65
N GLY A 682 40.78 1.67 -35.08
CA GLY A 682 40.67 0.29 -34.64
C GLY A 682 40.93 0.09 -33.15
N ARG A 683 41.69 0.98 -32.49
CA ARG A 683 41.91 0.92 -31.03
C ARG A 683 40.65 1.39 -30.29
N ALA A 684 40.03 2.48 -30.73
CA ALA A 684 38.81 2.98 -30.13
C ALA A 684 37.64 1.98 -30.30
N VAL A 685 37.48 1.39 -31.48
CA VAL A 685 36.50 0.32 -31.73
C VAL A 685 36.75 -0.89 -30.81
N ARG A 686 38.01 -1.31 -30.67
CA ARG A 686 38.38 -2.43 -29.81
C ARG A 686 38.05 -2.16 -28.34
N VAL A 687 38.39 -0.99 -27.83
CA VAL A 687 38.12 -0.60 -26.44
C VAL A 687 36.62 -0.66 -26.14
N LEU A 688 35.78 -0.09 -27.00
CA LEU A 688 34.32 -0.12 -26.82
C LEU A 688 33.76 -1.54 -26.92
N ALA A 689 34.29 -2.37 -27.82
CA ALA A 689 33.90 -3.78 -27.93
C ALA A 689 34.25 -4.59 -26.67
N GLU A 690 35.44 -4.39 -26.10
CA GLU A 690 35.85 -5.07 -24.87
C GLU A 690 34.98 -4.66 -23.67
N VAL A 691 34.64 -3.38 -23.53
CA VAL A 691 33.68 -2.92 -22.51
C VAL A 691 32.32 -3.59 -22.72
N ALA A 692 31.82 -3.62 -23.95
CA ALA A 692 30.54 -4.25 -24.28
C ALA A 692 30.54 -5.76 -24.00
N GLN A 693 31.65 -6.46 -24.24
CA GLN A 693 31.79 -7.89 -23.95
C GLN A 693 31.69 -8.21 -22.46
N VAL A 694 32.24 -7.35 -21.59
CA VAL A 694 32.13 -7.53 -20.15
C VAL A 694 30.69 -7.29 -19.68
N VAL A 695 30.05 -6.21 -20.14
CA VAL A 695 28.63 -5.93 -19.87
C VAL A 695 27.72 -7.08 -20.37
N ALA A 696 28.07 -7.70 -21.49
CA ALA A 696 27.34 -8.81 -22.07
C ALA A 696 27.32 -10.06 -21.16
N LEU A 697 28.30 -10.23 -20.26
CA LEU A 697 28.29 -11.33 -19.28
C LEU A 697 27.09 -11.23 -18.33
N GLY A 698 26.80 -10.03 -17.85
CA GLY A 698 25.62 -9.75 -17.03
C GLY A 698 24.32 -9.94 -17.82
N ALA A 699 24.30 -9.47 -19.07
CA ALA A 699 23.15 -9.65 -19.97
C ALA A 699 22.81 -11.14 -20.19
N VAL A 700 23.81 -12.01 -20.35
CA VAL A 700 23.59 -13.47 -20.44
C VAL A 700 22.90 -14.00 -19.18
N GLY A 701 23.35 -13.59 -17.99
CA GLY A 701 22.74 -14.01 -16.72
C GLY A 701 21.29 -13.56 -16.58
N ILE A 702 20.98 -12.33 -16.98
CA ILE A 702 19.61 -11.79 -17.01
C ILE A 702 18.73 -12.62 -17.95
N ILE A 703 19.23 -12.91 -19.15
CA ILE A 703 18.50 -13.65 -20.17
C ILE A 703 18.22 -15.09 -19.74
N ASP A 704 19.17 -15.76 -19.07
CA ASP A 704 18.95 -17.09 -18.50
C ASP A 704 17.96 -17.06 -17.32
N LEU A 705 17.92 -15.95 -16.55
CA LEU A 705 17.06 -15.82 -15.37
C LEU A 705 15.59 -15.52 -15.74
N PHE A 706 15.36 -14.58 -16.66
CA PHE A 706 14.03 -14.11 -17.00
C PHE A 706 13.43 -14.77 -18.23
N ASP A 707 14.26 -15.39 -19.08
CA ASP A 707 13.82 -16.09 -20.29
C ASP A 707 13.01 -15.23 -21.28
N VAL A 708 13.42 -13.97 -21.48
CA VAL A 708 12.74 -13.00 -22.37
C VAL A 708 13.29 -12.98 -23.79
N GLU A 709 12.45 -12.67 -24.77
CA GLU A 709 12.82 -12.55 -26.19
C GLU A 709 13.38 -11.17 -26.58
N LEU A 710 13.17 -10.15 -25.74
CA LEU A 710 13.58 -8.78 -26.02
C LEU A 710 14.47 -8.22 -24.91
N LEU A 711 15.67 -7.79 -25.30
CA LEU A 711 16.60 -7.00 -24.50
C LEU A 711 16.77 -5.63 -25.12
N ILE A 712 16.39 -4.58 -24.40
CA ILE A 712 16.58 -3.19 -24.84
C ILE A 712 17.82 -2.65 -24.17
N VAL A 713 18.70 -2.00 -24.93
CA VAL A 713 19.93 -1.39 -24.41
C VAL A 713 19.89 0.10 -24.68
N GLY A 714 20.17 0.92 -23.67
CA GLY A 714 20.20 2.37 -23.82
C GLY A 714 20.80 3.08 -22.62
N GLY A 715 20.90 4.40 -22.72
CA GLY A 715 21.47 5.25 -21.68
C GLY A 715 22.59 6.13 -22.24
N PRO A 716 23.22 6.97 -21.39
CA PRO A 716 24.26 7.92 -21.82
C PRO A 716 25.43 7.30 -22.59
N ALA A 717 25.82 6.06 -22.28
CA ALA A 717 26.90 5.36 -22.98
C ALA A 717 26.51 4.88 -24.39
N MET A 718 25.21 4.79 -24.71
CA MET A 718 24.72 4.23 -25.97
C MET A 718 24.53 5.31 -27.04
N LEU A 719 25.59 6.05 -27.37
CA LEU A 719 25.54 7.06 -28.43
C LEU A 719 25.25 6.41 -29.79
N PRO A 720 24.40 7.02 -30.66
CA PRO A 720 24.03 6.44 -31.94
C PRO A 720 25.22 6.05 -32.83
N SER A 721 26.32 6.80 -32.74
CA SER A 721 27.56 6.57 -33.50
C SER A 721 28.25 5.25 -33.16
N VAL A 722 28.04 4.70 -31.96
CA VAL A 722 28.71 3.49 -31.46
C VAL A 722 27.75 2.42 -30.94
N ALA A 723 26.44 2.70 -30.87
CA ALA A 723 25.43 1.76 -30.40
C ALA A 723 25.52 0.41 -31.11
N GLY A 724 25.81 0.39 -32.42
CA GLY A 724 25.99 -0.83 -33.19
C GLY A 724 27.13 -1.74 -32.68
N ILE A 725 28.17 -1.20 -32.02
CA ILE A 725 29.23 -2.00 -31.41
C ILE A 725 28.67 -2.75 -30.20
N TYR A 726 28.07 -2.03 -29.25
CA TYR A 726 27.48 -2.62 -28.05
C TYR A 726 26.39 -3.64 -28.38
N LEU A 727 25.46 -3.30 -29.27
CA LEU A 727 24.36 -4.19 -29.65
C LEU A 727 24.88 -5.49 -30.27
N ARG A 728 25.92 -5.43 -31.12
CA ARG A 728 26.51 -6.63 -31.72
C ARG A 728 27.16 -7.54 -30.68
N GLU A 729 28.00 -7.00 -29.80
CA GLU A 729 28.70 -7.80 -28.78
C GLU A 729 27.71 -8.42 -27.78
N ILE A 730 26.72 -7.64 -27.34
CA ILE A 730 25.68 -8.12 -26.43
C ILE A 730 24.81 -9.19 -27.13
N ALA A 731 24.32 -8.94 -28.35
CA ALA A 731 23.53 -9.90 -29.13
C ALA A 731 24.28 -11.21 -29.37
N ALA A 732 25.56 -11.13 -29.70
CA ALA A 732 26.39 -12.31 -29.90
C ALA A 732 26.47 -13.15 -28.61
N ALA A 733 26.62 -12.53 -27.44
CA ALA A 733 26.70 -13.25 -26.18
C ALA A 733 25.35 -13.88 -25.79
N VAL A 734 24.26 -13.10 -25.81
CA VAL A 734 22.94 -13.57 -25.34
C VAL A 734 22.31 -14.60 -26.27
N ASN A 735 22.77 -14.74 -27.52
CA ASN A 735 22.31 -15.79 -28.42
C ASN A 735 23.29 -16.98 -28.53
N ARG A 736 24.52 -16.85 -28.03
CA ARG A 736 25.51 -17.94 -28.04
C ARG A 736 25.52 -18.77 -26.77
N PHE A 737 25.36 -18.15 -25.62
CA PHE A 737 25.65 -18.79 -24.32
C PHE A 737 24.41 -19.34 -23.58
N PRO A 738 23.24 -18.68 -23.58
CA PRO A 738 22.08 -19.16 -22.83
C PRO A 738 21.65 -20.60 -23.12
N VAL A 739 21.02 -21.21 -22.12
CA VAL A 739 20.57 -22.62 -22.20
C VAL A 739 19.51 -22.78 -23.30
N ALA A 740 18.55 -21.86 -23.35
CA ALA A 740 17.40 -21.89 -24.27
C ALA A 740 17.69 -21.38 -25.69
N ARG A 741 18.94 -21.06 -26.04
CA ARG A 741 19.33 -20.48 -27.35
C ARG A 741 18.94 -21.28 -28.62
N ARG A 742 18.53 -22.54 -28.46
CA ARG A 742 18.08 -23.39 -29.59
C ARG A 742 16.58 -23.29 -29.85
N VAL A 743 15.82 -22.76 -28.91
CA VAL A 743 14.35 -22.65 -28.98
C VAL A 743 13.87 -21.20 -29.06
N ARG A 744 14.75 -20.23 -28.78
CA ARG A 744 14.46 -18.80 -28.93
C ARG A 744 15.67 -18.01 -29.41
N ASP A 745 15.39 -16.89 -30.05
CA ASP A 745 16.37 -15.86 -30.39
C ASP A 745 16.05 -14.60 -29.58
N VAL A 746 17.07 -13.98 -29.01
CA VAL A 746 16.94 -12.72 -28.26
C VAL A 746 17.19 -11.57 -29.20
N GLN A 747 16.15 -10.78 -29.43
CA GLN A 747 16.30 -9.50 -30.09
C GLN A 747 16.96 -8.50 -29.13
N VAL A 748 18.14 -8.00 -29.50
CA VAL A 748 18.80 -6.91 -28.79
C VAL A 748 18.57 -5.61 -29.55
N ALA A 749 17.83 -4.68 -28.96
CA ALA A 749 17.41 -3.45 -29.62
C ALA A 749 17.95 -2.20 -28.92
N HIS A 750 18.21 -1.14 -29.68
CA HIS A 750 18.49 0.19 -29.11
C HIS A 750 17.21 0.78 -28.52
N SER A 751 17.33 1.44 -27.36
CA SER A 751 16.25 2.24 -26.77
C SER A 751 15.88 3.41 -27.69
N ARG A 752 14.58 3.66 -27.84
CA ARG A 752 14.02 4.82 -28.55
C ARG A 752 14.27 6.11 -27.78
N LEU A 753 14.20 6.05 -26.45
CA LEU A 753 14.46 7.18 -25.57
C LEU A 753 15.95 7.44 -25.35
N ASN A 754 16.73 6.36 -25.31
CA ASN A 754 18.16 6.35 -25.06
C ASN A 754 18.58 7.22 -23.86
N GLN A 755 19.15 8.40 -24.10
CA GLN A 755 19.56 9.33 -23.04
C GLN A 755 18.40 9.95 -22.26
N ALA A 756 17.19 10.01 -22.84
CA ALA A 756 15.99 10.49 -22.17
C ALA A 756 15.25 9.39 -21.40
N ALA A 757 15.73 8.14 -21.43
CA ALA A 757 15.00 6.99 -20.90
C ALA A 757 14.73 7.10 -19.39
N ALA A 758 15.75 7.43 -18.60
CA ALA A 758 15.59 7.61 -17.16
C ALA A 758 14.67 8.78 -16.78
N PRO A 759 14.84 10.02 -17.29
CA PRO A 759 13.96 11.12 -16.92
C PRO A 759 12.53 10.97 -17.47
N VAL A 760 12.33 10.52 -18.72
CA VAL A 760 10.98 10.26 -19.25
C VAL A 760 10.32 9.09 -18.52
N GLY A 761 11.11 8.07 -18.21
CA GLY A 761 10.73 6.95 -17.37
C GLY A 761 10.27 7.36 -15.98
N ALA A 762 11.01 8.27 -15.34
CA ALA A 762 10.65 8.80 -14.04
C ALA A 762 9.29 9.49 -14.10
N ALA A 763 9.07 10.37 -15.08
CA ALA A 763 7.76 11.00 -15.27
C ALA A 763 6.65 9.97 -15.53
N SER A 764 6.94 8.99 -16.40
CA SER A 764 6.03 7.90 -16.75
C SER A 764 5.70 7.00 -15.56
N SER A 765 6.55 6.90 -14.54
CA SER A 765 6.23 6.17 -13.30
C SER A 765 5.05 6.78 -12.54
N VAL A 766 4.82 8.08 -12.66
CA VAL A 766 3.62 8.74 -12.12
C VAL A 766 2.37 8.21 -12.83
N PHE A 767 2.43 8.11 -14.16
CA PHE A 767 1.35 7.55 -14.96
C PHE A 767 1.18 6.05 -14.71
N HIS A 768 2.25 5.28 -14.70
CA HIS A 768 2.22 3.85 -14.43
C HIS A 768 1.55 3.55 -13.08
N SER A 769 1.90 4.30 -12.03
CA SER A 769 1.26 4.18 -10.72
C SER A 769 -0.26 4.49 -10.76
N ALA A 770 -0.66 5.50 -11.54
CA ALA A 770 -2.05 5.91 -11.67
C ALA A 770 -2.89 4.96 -12.56
N PHE A 771 -2.35 4.56 -13.72
CA PHE A 771 -3.09 3.97 -14.83
C PHE A 771 -2.84 2.48 -15.04
N THR A 772 -1.79 1.87 -14.47
CA THR A 772 -1.51 0.45 -14.72
C THR A 772 -2.48 -0.48 -13.98
N PRO A 773 -3.14 -1.43 -14.67
CA PRO A 773 -4.07 -2.37 -14.07
C PRO A 773 -3.31 -3.43 -13.25
N THR A 774 -3.11 -3.16 -11.95
CA THR A 774 -2.53 -4.15 -11.05
C THR A 774 -3.62 -5.01 -10.41
N LEU A 775 -3.49 -6.33 -10.54
CA LEU A 775 -4.26 -7.26 -9.70
C LEU A 775 -3.75 -7.06 -8.28
N GLY A 776 -4.55 -6.42 -7.43
CA GLY A 776 -4.15 -6.10 -6.06
C GLY A 776 -3.42 -7.28 -5.42
N ALA A 777 -2.12 -7.10 -5.16
CA ALA A 777 -1.31 -8.14 -4.58
C ALA A 777 -1.94 -8.52 -3.24
N ARG A 778 -2.41 -9.76 -3.13
CA ARG A 778 -2.63 -10.37 -1.82
C ARG A 778 -1.33 -10.17 -1.05
N THR A 779 -1.36 -9.35 -0.01
CA THR A 779 -0.34 -9.35 1.04
C THR A 779 -0.34 -10.75 1.64
N ARG A 780 0.49 -11.64 1.10
CA ARG A 780 0.79 -12.92 1.75
C ARG A 780 1.44 -12.55 3.09
N PRO A 781 0.92 -13.05 4.23
CA PRO A 781 1.66 -12.93 5.49
C PRO A 781 3.03 -13.56 5.27
N ALA A 782 4.08 -12.87 5.74
CA ALA A 782 5.46 -13.32 5.63
C ALA A 782 5.54 -14.79 6.07
N HIS A 783 5.92 -15.66 5.14
CA HIS A 783 6.17 -17.06 5.46
C HIS A 783 7.34 -17.07 6.44
N ARG A 784 7.13 -17.57 7.65
CA ARG A 784 8.22 -17.89 8.58
C ARG A 784 9.10 -18.93 7.87
N GLY A 785 10.26 -18.50 7.39
CA GLY A 785 11.28 -19.39 6.89
C GLY A 785 11.89 -20.14 8.06
N THR A 786 11.64 -21.45 8.10
CA THR A 786 12.43 -22.42 8.87
C THR A 786 13.83 -22.47 8.28
N ALA A 787 14.84 -21.96 8.99
CA ALA A 787 16.22 -22.33 8.72
C ALA A 787 16.43 -23.77 9.21
N ARG A 788 16.76 -24.69 8.28
CA ARG A 788 17.44 -25.93 8.65
C ARG A 788 18.91 -25.60 8.96
N MET A 789 19.45 -26.40 9.88
CA MET A 789 20.78 -26.34 10.51
C MET A 789 21.92 -25.94 9.59
#